data_AF-B0C0D6-F1
#
_entry.id   AF-B0C0D6-F1
#
_cell.length_a   1.000
_cell.length_b   1.000
_cell.length_c   1.000
_cell.angle_alpha   90.00
_cell.angle_beta   90.00
_cell.angle_gamma   90.00
#
_symmetry.space_group_name_H-M   'P 1'
#
loop_
_entity.id
_entity.type
_entity.pdbx_description
1 polymer ?
#
loop_
_entity_poly.entity_id
_entity_poly.type
_entity_poly.pdbx_seq_one_letter_code
_entity_poly.pdbx_strand_id
1 'polypeptide(L)'
;MTSPDFSDSLTWLEQAKTYLQQNQYIDALNCIHQGLALTPRNADAWLQCGNVLQKLGFYGEAITANHNAQRLFGSPEAKLKMIPLESLLAKAEGKPEAPPMPVKTEAVPPATADAISGKDYDFWQKRALACTKAKDFDAALAAYDKVLAFKPNHAQAWYQRGLVLFNLQRSEDAIASFDQALEHQPDLYQAWNNRASILIQLGNFKDAIHSYEQALRWTDKQLWQAWDDLGMAMLHLQGADAGIAIWNQGIDALWCDADDYALGCGSLHQRKGDFQAQQAWQDPSPTKMWKAAKLSYLRALDLLDFQTFPQHHLTIWQSLLQVRFHLQETAAVHSMLLEGAIKLQTIKRDVNLSPEQDRKLEEQFAGFQQMQVDWLVQQNQLKDAILWAERCKDRTLGYWQSGPDHDPVQHQYTDLTLLLNPQRAILYWHLSPAHLYTFILKSNQDPVLFCAHSLESESAHLTDLDTALIDQHFCLQLWQKNWDKAQHLSQKNSDSVLGLGANFWLKGQGVQLLTQLKEILAIEALCQNALSGIQELILVRPEQWRHLPMAALFPEEISITLLPSLHIGLNLLTAKSSPQDHLLTIVPPQGSNEEKDNNLTELETLAIARSYRQHIQLGGLQLTQKTVLAALKVSGGSIHFTGVTATNRSTLPLPAWVLANGQQLTLKDLFALDWQSYATVCLSGGPQNLKPLPGSIPDLETCLLSLGVQHVLNSLWEVNHCSRIMLMTQVHHLLHQNGNPVHALRQAQHWLRNLTYRHAIQWWITLGNTLELDSSQKNTLERIEAELQAAAQESGQDVCPFSHPWYWVGFTISGNFPEMLVWNEA
;
A
#
# COMPACT_ATOMS: atom_id res chain seq x y z
N MET A 1 -5.52 -14.57 59.63
CA MET A 1 -5.53 -13.10 59.76
C MET A 1 -6.74 -12.60 59.00
N THR A 2 -7.61 -11.85 59.67
CA THR A 2 -8.86 -11.29 59.13
C THR A 2 -8.58 -10.35 57.95
N SER A 3 -9.35 -10.45 56.86
CA SER A 3 -9.26 -9.55 55.71
C SER A 3 -9.54 -8.10 56.16
N PRO A 4 -8.73 -7.11 55.77
CA PRO A 4 -8.95 -5.72 56.13
C PRO A 4 -10.22 -5.17 55.46
N ASP A 5 -10.99 -4.38 56.21
CA ASP A 5 -12.20 -3.71 55.73
C ASP A 5 -11.80 -2.42 55.00
N PHE A 6 -12.18 -2.29 53.72
CA PHE A 6 -11.67 -1.27 52.78
C PHE A 6 -12.63 -0.08 52.57
N SER A 7 -13.32 0.35 53.63
CA SER A 7 -14.26 1.47 53.59
C SER A 7 -13.63 2.85 53.84
N ASP A 8 -12.37 2.91 54.29
CA ASP A 8 -11.68 4.14 54.67
C ASP A 8 -10.42 4.41 53.83
N SER A 9 -10.18 5.66 53.45
CA SER A 9 -9.00 6.05 52.65
C SER A 9 -7.67 5.74 53.33
N LEU A 10 -7.64 5.68 54.67
CA LEU A 10 -6.42 5.39 55.44
C LEU A 10 -5.99 3.93 55.33
N THR A 11 -6.93 2.98 55.26
CA THR A 11 -6.62 1.55 55.15
C THR A 11 -6.01 1.23 53.78
N TRP A 12 -6.49 1.89 52.72
CA TRP A 12 -5.88 1.83 51.39
C TRP A 12 -4.44 2.36 51.35
N LEU A 13 -4.16 3.45 52.08
CA LEU A 13 -2.81 4.02 52.15
C LEU A 13 -1.86 3.18 53.01
N GLU A 14 -2.35 2.53 54.06
CA GLU A 14 -1.56 1.57 54.84
C GLU A 14 -1.22 0.33 54.01
N GLN A 15 -2.19 -0.22 53.27
CA GLN A 15 -1.95 -1.34 52.36
C GLN A 15 -0.96 -0.97 51.25
N ALA A 16 -1.06 0.25 50.69
CA ALA A 16 -0.10 0.76 49.73
C ALA A 16 1.33 0.83 50.30
N LYS A 17 1.49 1.21 51.58
CA LYS A 17 2.80 1.20 52.25
C LYS A 17 3.36 -0.22 52.37
N THR A 18 2.51 -1.22 52.65
CA THR A 18 2.91 -2.63 52.70
C THR A 18 3.42 -3.10 51.34
N TYR A 19 2.71 -2.77 50.25
CA TYR A 19 3.15 -3.08 48.88
C TYR A 19 4.43 -2.34 48.47
N LEU A 20 4.59 -1.10 48.93
CA LEU A 20 5.84 -0.35 48.71
C LEU A 20 7.05 -0.99 49.41
N GLN A 21 6.87 -1.53 50.61
CA GLN A 21 7.93 -2.29 51.31
C GLN A 21 8.29 -3.59 50.58
N GLN A 22 7.33 -4.16 49.85
CA GLN A 22 7.51 -5.37 49.03
C GLN A 22 7.99 -5.06 47.60
N ASN A 23 8.31 -3.80 47.27
CA ASN A 23 8.67 -3.33 45.92
C ASN A 23 7.59 -3.59 44.84
N GLN A 24 6.32 -3.76 45.23
CA GLN A 24 5.19 -3.93 44.31
C GLN A 24 4.57 -2.55 43.98
N TYR A 25 5.20 -1.85 43.05
CA TYR A 25 4.89 -0.43 42.75
C TYR A 25 3.54 -0.22 42.06
N ILE A 26 3.10 -1.13 41.19
CA ILE A 26 1.83 -1.02 40.46
C ILE A 26 0.64 -1.25 41.41
N ASP A 27 0.72 -2.28 42.26
CA ASP A 27 -0.32 -2.59 43.23
C ASP A 27 -0.42 -1.49 44.30
N ALA A 28 0.72 -0.94 44.74
CA ALA A 28 0.76 0.23 45.60
C ALA A 28 0.10 1.45 44.94
N LEU A 29 0.36 1.70 43.65
CA LEU A 29 -0.22 2.82 42.92
C LEU A 29 -1.75 2.68 42.80
N ASN A 30 -2.24 1.48 42.52
CA ASN A 30 -3.67 1.19 42.47
C ASN A 30 -4.34 1.44 43.84
N CYS A 31 -3.74 0.98 44.93
CA CYS A 31 -4.24 1.25 46.28
C CYS A 31 -4.26 2.76 46.61
N ILE A 32 -3.22 3.52 46.19
CA ILE A 32 -3.17 4.97 46.39
C ILE A 32 -4.26 5.67 45.59
N HIS A 33 -4.53 5.26 44.34
CA HIS A 33 -5.61 5.82 43.53
C HIS A 33 -6.99 5.54 44.11
N GLN A 34 -7.23 4.33 44.63
CA GLN A 34 -8.49 4.02 45.34
C GLN A 34 -8.66 4.87 46.60
N GLY A 35 -7.58 5.09 47.37
CA GLY A 35 -7.60 6.02 48.51
C GLY A 35 -7.88 7.48 48.10
N LEU A 36 -7.25 7.95 47.02
CA LEU A 36 -7.45 9.31 46.48
C LEU A 36 -8.84 9.52 45.88
N ALA A 37 -9.47 8.49 45.32
CA ALA A 37 -10.86 8.55 44.85
C ALA A 37 -11.83 8.81 46.01
N LEU A 38 -11.55 8.24 47.19
CA LEU A 38 -12.35 8.45 48.40
C LEU A 38 -12.04 9.79 49.08
N THR A 39 -10.77 10.21 49.14
CA THR A 39 -10.37 11.51 49.71
C THR A 39 -9.40 12.29 48.81
N PRO A 40 -9.90 13.05 47.81
CA PRO A 40 -9.06 13.75 46.83
C PRO A 40 -8.20 14.87 47.40
N ARG A 41 -8.52 15.36 48.61
CA ARG A 41 -7.79 16.44 49.30
C ARG A 41 -6.65 15.94 50.20
N ASN A 42 -6.30 14.65 50.14
CA ASN A 42 -5.21 14.09 50.93
C ASN A 42 -3.85 14.37 50.27
N ALA A 43 -3.10 15.34 50.81
CA ALA A 43 -1.84 15.81 50.25
C ALA A 43 -0.70 14.77 50.34
N ASP A 44 -0.67 13.96 51.41
CA ASP A 44 0.33 12.89 51.57
C ASP A 44 0.11 11.75 50.58
N ALA A 45 -1.15 11.45 50.23
CA ALA A 45 -1.48 10.45 49.22
C ALA A 45 -1.02 10.87 47.81
N TRP A 46 -1.20 12.15 47.45
CA TRP A 46 -0.67 12.70 46.20
C TRP A 46 0.86 12.69 46.14
N LEU A 47 1.53 12.94 47.27
CA LEU A 47 3.00 12.87 47.35
C LEU A 47 3.49 11.43 47.18
N GLN A 48 2.86 10.45 47.82
CA GLN A 48 3.18 9.03 47.64
C GLN A 48 2.93 8.57 46.20
N CYS A 49 1.83 9.02 45.57
CA CYS A 49 1.54 8.77 44.17
C CYS A 49 2.66 9.28 43.25
N GLY A 50 3.10 10.53 43.43
CA GLY A 50 4.21 11.10 42.66
C GLY A 50 5.52 10.33 42.80
N ASN A 51 5.85 9.87 44.02
CA ASN A 51 7.05 9.06 44.29
C ASN A 51 7.00 7.69 43.60
N VAL A 52 5.84 7.04 43.59
CA VAL A 52 5.64 5.73 42.97
C VAL A 52 5.71 5.85 41.44
N LEU A 53 5.04 6.86 40.87
CA LEU A 53 5.07 7.16 39.44
C LEU A 53 6.49 7.48 38.95
N GLN A 54 7.27 8.23 39.73
CA GLN A 54 8.67 8.47 39.42
C GLN A 54 9.49 7.17 39.35
N LYS A 55 9.27 6.24 40.30
CA LYS A 55 9.96 4.94 40.30
C LYS A 55 9.56 4.05 39.14
N LEU A 56 8.30 4.16 38.68
CA LEU A 56 7.78 3.47 37.50
C LEU A 56 8.22 4.11 36.17
N GLY A 57 8.79 5.32 36.22
CA GLY A 57 9.25 6.05 35.04
C GLY A 57 8.19 6.92 34.38
N PHE A 58 7.02 7.07 35.00
CA PHE A 58 5.93 7.94 34.54
C PHE A 58 6.14 9.38 35.02
N TYR A 59 7.09 10.07 34.38
CA TYR A 59 7.58 11.35 34.89
C TYR A 59 6.57 12.50 34.70
N GLY A 60 5.75 12.49 33.64
CA GLY A 60 4.71 13.50 33.42
C GLY A 60 3.58 13.45 34.45
N GLU A 61 3.14 12.24 34.79
CA GLU A 61 2.10 12.00 35.80
C GLU A 61 2.64 12.27 37.21
N ALA A 62 3.90 11.91 37.48
CA ALA A 62 4.59 12.25 38.73
C ALA A 62 4.66 13.76 38.97
N ILE A 63 4.91 14.56 37.91
CA ILE A 63 4.90 16.04 37.97
C ILE A 63 3.50 16.55 38.34
N THR A 64 2.47 15.99 37.72
CA THR A 64 1.07 16.38 37.94
C THR A 64 0.63 16.06 39.38
N ALA A 65 0.97 14.87 39.88
CA ALA A 65 0.72 14.47 41.27
C ALA A 65 1.46 15.36 42.28
N ASN A 66 2.71 15.75 41.99
CA ASN A 66 3.46 16.70 42.81
C ASN A 66 2.80 18.09 42.85
N HIS A 67 2.27 18.57 41.71
CA HIS A 67 1.57 19.85 41.66
C HIS A 67 0.27 19.83 42.47
N ASN A 68 -0.47 18.73 42.41
CA ASN A 68 -1.68 18.53 43.22
C ASN A 68 -1.36 18.48 44.73
N ALA A 69 -0.30 17.78 45.12
CA ALA A 69 0.18 17.79 46.51
C ALA A 69 0.58 19.22 46.96
N GLN A 70 1.32 19.95 46.12
CA GLN A 70 1.77 21.32 46.40
C GLN A 70 0.62 22.30 46.63
N ARG A 71 -0.46 22.15 45.86
CA ARG A 71 -1.66 23.00 45.98
C ARG A 71 -2.43 22.73 47.28
N LEU A 72 -2.32 21.53 47.83
CA LEU A 72 -3.01 21.10 49.04
C LEU A 72 -2.19 21.36 50.32
N PHE A 73 -0.85 21.36 50.25
CA PHE A 73 0.01 21.74 51.37
C PHE A 73 0.07 23.26 51.54
N GLY A 74 -0.52 23.76 52.61
CA GLY A 74 -0.54 25.20 52.94
C GLY A 74 0.73 25.76 53.62
N SER A 75 1.77 24.94 53.87
CA SER A 75 2.95 25.37 54.63
C SER A 75 4.29 25.19 53.89
N PRO A 76 5.31 26.04 54.15
CA PRO A 76 6.63 25.94 53.51
C PRO A 76 7.42 24.66 53.84
N GLU A 77 7.16 24.04 54.99
CA GLU A 77 7.86 22.84 55.48
C GLU A 77 7.56 21.59 54.62
N ALA A 78 6.40 21.54 53.97
CA ALA A 78 6.06 20.45 53.06
C ALA A 78 6.93 20.43 51.79
N LYS A 79 7.47 21.58 51.36
CA LYS A 79 8.37 21.67 50.18
C LYS A 79 9.66 20.87 50.34
N LEU A 80 10.13 20.65 51.58
CA LEU A 80 11.34 19.86 51.87
C LEU A 80 11.14 18.35 51.67
N LYS A 81 9.89 17.86 51.66
CA LYS A 81 9.56 16.45 51.42
C LYS A 81 9.22 16.15 49.96
N MET A 82 9.15 17.18 49.11
CA MET A 82 8.81 17.06 47.69
C MET A 82 10.04 16.81 46.83
N ILE A 83 9.88 16.01 45.79
CA ILE A 83 10.94 15.80 44.80
C ILE A 83 11.20 17.12 44.06
N PRO A 84 12.46 17.57 43.91
CA PRO A 84 12.77 18.75 43.11
C PRO A 84 12.29 18.60 41.67
N LEU A 85 11.42 19.53 41.23
CA LEU A 85 10.76 19.49 39.92
C LEU A 85 11.77 19.47 38.77
N GLU A 86 12.88 20.18 38.91
CA GLU A 86 14.00 20.22 37.97
C GLU A 86 14.60 18.82 37.71
N SER A 87 14.63 17.94 38.73
CA SER A 87 15.14 16.57 38.58
C SER A 87 14.16 15.62 37.89
N LEU A 88 12.86 15.91 37.97
CA LEU A 88 11.82 15.15 37.27
C LEU A 88 11.74 15.56 35.80
N LEU A 89 11.85 16.86 35.53
CA LEU A 89 11.88 17.42 34.18
C LEU A 89 13.09 16.94 33.38
N ALA A 90 14.29 16.97 33.98
CA ALA A 90 15.51 16.46 33.34
C ALA A 90 15.48 14.95 33.03
N LYS A 91 14.67 14.16 33.77
CA LYS A 91 14.50 12.72 33.53
C LYS A 91 13.41 12.41 32.50
N ALA A 92 12.40 13.27 32.38
CA ALA A 92 11.35 13.18 31.37
C ALA A 92 11.87 13.49 29.94
N GLU A 93 12.94 14.30 29.83
CA GLU A 93 13.61 14.64 28.56
C GLU A 93 14.29 13.44 27.86
N GLY A 94 14.44 12.29 28.54
CA GLY A 94 15.24 11.15 28.07
C GLY A 94 14.48 9.95 27.48
N LYS A 95 13.14 9.90 27.46
CA LYS A 95 12.38 8.75 26.90
C LYS A 95 11.03 9.19 26.27
N PRO A 96 10.61 8.58 25.15
CA PRO A 96 9.28 8.80 24.58
C PRO A 96 8.21 8.04 25.39
N GLU A 97 7.19 8.74 25.88
CA GLU A 97 6.02 8.15 26.56
C GLU A 97 4.88 7.82 25.57
N ALA A 98 4.11 6.79 25.92
CA ALA A 98 3.00 6.19 25.17
C ALA A 98 1.71 7.07 25.19
N PRO A 99 0.69 6.81 24.35
CA PRO A 99 -0.40 7.76 24.10
C PRO A 99 -1.39 7.87 25.27
N PRO A 100 -2.03 9.03 25.48
CA PRO A 100 -3.00 9.22 26.56
C PRO A 100 -4.40 8.69 26.18
N MET A 101 -5.15 8.22 27.19
CA MET A 101 -6.59 7.90 27.08
C MET A 101 -7.45 9.18 27.03
N PRO A 102 -8.67 9.12 26.43
CA PRO A 102 -9.46 10.31 26.13
C PRO A 102 -10.16 10.87 27.36
N VAL A 103 -10.00 12.16 27.62
CA VAL A 103 -10.84 12.91 28.57
C VAL A 103 -11.77 13.83 27.78
N LYS A 104 -13.07 13.69 28.02
CA LYS A 104 -14.15 14.48 27.40
C LYS A 104 -13.97 15.96 27.68
N THR A 105 -14.02 16.78 26.63
CA THR A 105 -14.02 18.24 26.65
C THR A 105 -15.38 18.80 27.03
N GLU A 106 -15.45 19.64 28.05
CA GLU A 106 -16.57 20.59 28.23
C GLU A 106 -16.18 21.94 27.62
N ALA A 107 -17.10 22.47 26.80
CA ALA A 107 -16.98 23.78 26.16
C ALA A 107 -17.21 24.90 27.18
N VAL A 108 -16.43 25.98 27.09
CA VAL A 108 -16.63 27.20 27.89
C VAL A 108 -16.97 28.37 26.94
N PRO A 109 -18.04 29.15 27.22
CA PRO A 109 -18.48 30.28 26.38
C PRO A 109 -17.54 31.51 26.53
N PRO A 110 -17.65 32.51 25.64
CA PRO A 110 -16.66 33.58 25.57
C PRO A 110 -16.83 34.56 26.74
N ALA A 111 -15.73 34.85 27.44
CA ALA A 111 -15.71 35.87 28.49
C ALA A 111 -15.11 37.17 27.94
N THR A 112 -15.80 38.25 28.29
CA THR A 112 -15.55 39.66 27.96
C THR A 112 -14.21 40.17 28.45
N ALA A 113 -13.69 41.18 27.74
CA ALA A 113 -12.49 41.92 28.02
C ALA A 113 -12.48 42.52 29.44
N ASP A 114 -11.47 42.17 30.23
CA ASP A 114 -10.82 43.07 31.19
C ASP A 114 -9.49 42.48 31.72
N ALA A 115 -8.48 43.34 31.82
CA ALA A 115 -7.16 43.18 32.47
C ALA A 115 -6.29 41.97 32.07
N ILE A 116 -5.62 42.10 30.92
CA ILE A 116 -4.65 41.14 30.35
C ILE A 116 -3.36 41.11 31.20
N SER A 117 -3.05 39.97 31.82
CA SER A 117 -1.74 39.73 32.43
C SER A 117 -0.77 39.13 31.41
N GLY A 118 0.45 39.67 31.32
CA GLY A 118 1.49 39.13 30.43
C GLY A 118 1.88 37.67 30.75
N LYS A 119 1.54 37.16 31.95
CA LYS A 119 1.82 35.77 32.35
C LYS A 119 0.90 34.76 31.65
N ASP A 120 -0.34 35.16 31.33
CA ASP A 120 -1.29 34.26 30.65
C ASP A 120 -0.93 34.09 29.17
N TYR A 121 -0.49 35.16 28.51
CA TYR A 121 0.03 35.10 27.14
C TYR A 121 1.24 34.16 27.01
N ASP A 122 2.25 34.31 27.88
CA ASP A 122 3.45 33.46 27.86
C ASP A 122 3.11 31.98 28.12
N PHE A 123 2.12 31.71 28.97
CA PHE A 123 1.62 30.37 29.21
C PHE A 123 1.02 29.75 27.94
N TRP A 124 0.11 30.47 27.27
CA TRP A 124 -0.54 29.97 26.05
C TRP A 124 0.44 29.81 24.89
N GLN A 125 1.43 30.70 24.77
CA GLN A 125 2.48 30.58 23.76
C GLN A 125 3.35 29.32 23.99
N LYS A 126 3.77 29.08 25.23
CA LYS A 126 4.54 27.86 25.58
C LYS A 126 3.72 26.60 25.38
N ARG A 127 2.42 26.64 25.73
CA ARG A 127 1.50 25.52 25.53
C ARG A 127 1.31 25.21 24.04
N ALA A 128 1.08 26.21 23.20
CA ALA A 128 0.90 26.02 21.76
C ALA A 128 2.13 25.36 21.13
N LEU A 129 3.34 25.82 21.49
CA LEU A 129 4.58 25.22 21.01
C LEU A 129 4.76 23.77 21.51
N ALA A 130 4.45 23.50 22.78
CA ALA A 130 4.55 22.16 23.36
C ALA A 130 3.58 21.17 22.69
N CYS A 131 2.31 21.56 22.52
CA CYS A 131 1.31 20.74 21.83
C CYS A 131 1.69 20.49 20.35
N THR A 132 2.22 21.51 19.66
CA THR A 132 2.72 21.36 18.28
C THR A 132 3.84 20.31 18.21
N LYS A 133 4.81 20.37 19.14
CA LYS A 133 5.90 19.38 19.21
C LYS A 133 5.41 17.98 19.58
N ALA A 134 4.38 17.88 20.40
CA ALA A 134 3.73 16.62 20.75
C ALA A 134 2.83 16.05 19.64
N LYS A 135 2.66 16.77 18.51
CA LYS A 135 1.73 16.45 17.41
C LYS A 135 0.26 16.36 17.84
N ASP A 136 -0.08 16.96 18.98
CA ASP A 136 -1.46 17.16 19.41
C ASP A 136 -1.99 18.43 18.74
N PHE A 137 -2.41 18.27 17.48
CA PHE A 137 -2.75 19.39 16.60
C PHE A 137 -4.03 20.12 17.04
N ASP A 138 -5.02 19.42 17.61
CA ASP A 138 -6.25 20.04 18.12
C ASP A 138 -5.97 20.92 19.34
N ALA A 139 -5.16 20.44 20.29
CA ALA A 139 -4.76 21.23 21.45
C ALA A 139 -3.83 22.40 21.06
N ALA A 140 -2.95 22.20 20.06
CA ALA A 140 -2.10 23.26 19.52
C ALA A 140 -2.93 24.37 18.87
N LEU A 141 -3.93 24.01 18.06
CA LEU A 141 -4.83 24.95 17.40
C LEU A 141 -5.57 25.82 18.42
N ALA A 142 -6.19 25.19 19.43
CA ALA A 142 -6.90 25.90 20.49
C ALA A 142 -5.98 26.84 21.29
N ALA A 143 -4.73 26.43 21.52
CA ALA A 143 -3.74 27.27 22.20
C ALA A 143 -3.29 28.45 21.32
N TYR A 144 -3.08 28.27 20.01
CA TYR A 144 -2.78 29.37 19.08
C TYR A 144 -3.95 30.35 18.95
N ASP A 145 -5.21 29.88 18.94
CA ASP A 145 -6.38 30.76 18.96
C ASP A 145 -6.39 31.66 20.20
N LYS A 146 -5.99 31.13 21.37
CA LYS A 146 -5.81 31.94 22.59
C LYS A 146 -4.67 32.94 22.45
N VAL A 147 -3.52 32.53 21.94
CA VAL A 147 -2.37 33.43 21.68
C VAL A 147 -2.79 34.60 20.78
N LEU A 148 -3.55 34.31 19.73
CA LEU A 148 -4.03 35.30 18.76
C LEU A 148 -5.16 36.18 19.31
N ALA A 149 -5.98 35.67 20.24
CA ALA A 149 -6.94 36.50 20.97
C ALA A 149 -6.24 37.56 21.85
N PHE A 150 -5.06 37.24 22.41
CA PHE A 150 -4.25 38.21 23.15
C PHE A 150 -3.45 39.15 22.25
N LYS A 151 -2.88 38.64 21.15
CA LYS A 151 -2.10 39.41 20.17
C LYS A 151 -2.51 39.06 18.75
N PRO A 152 -3.55 39.73 18.21
CA PRO A 152 -4.04 39.44 16.86
C PRO A 152 -3.00 39.71 15.77
N ASN A 153 -2.04 40.61 16.00
CA ASN A 153 -1.00 40.96 15.04
C ASN A 153 0.26 40.07 15.11
N HIS A 154 0.20 38.93 15.79
CA HIS A 154 1.36 38.06 15.96
C HIS A 154 1.56 37.15 14.74
N ALA A 155 2.29 37.65 13.73
CA ALA A 155 2.53 36.94 12.47
C ALA A 155 3.04 35.49 12.64
N GLN A 156 4.04 35.26 13.50
CA GLN A 156 4.55 33.92 13.76
C GLN A 156 3.50 32.96 14.37
N ALA A 157 2.57 33.45 15.20
CA ALA A 157 1.50 32.62 15.75
C ALA A 157 0.47 32.26 14.67
N TRP A 158 0.13 33.18 13.78
CA TRP A 158 -0.68 32.91 12.59
C TRP A 158 -0.03 31.89 11.65
N TYR A 159 1.28 32.02 11.41
CA TYR A 159 2.05 31.07 10.61
C TYR A 159 2.04 29.66 11.21
N GLN A 160 2.33 29.53 12.51
CA GLN A 160 2.31 28.23 13.18
C GLN A 160 0.91 27.62 13.24
N ARG A 161 -0.12 28.45 13.41
CA ARG A 161 -1.52 28.02 13.30
C ARG A 161 -1.83 27.46 11.91
N GLY A 162 -1.37 28.11 10.85
CA GLY A 162 -1.50 27.62 9.47
C GLY A 162 -0.86 26.26 9.26
N LEU A 163 0.35 26.04 9.79
CA LEU A 163 1.01 24.72 9.76
C LEU A 163 0.21 23.63 10.50
N VAL A 164 -0.36 23.95 11.66
CA VAL A 164 -1.20 23.02 12.43
C VAL A 164 -2.47 22.67 11.64
N LEU A 165 -3.13 23.65 11.04
CA LEU A 165 -4.33 23.44 10.21
C LEU A 165 -4.03 22.60 8.97
N PHE A 166 -2.88 22.80 8.34
CA PHE A 166 -2.43 21.99 7.22
C PHE A 166 -2.24 20.52 7.63
N ASN A 167 -1.63 20.25 8.79
CA ASN A 167 -1.49 18.88 9.31
C ASN A 167 -2.85 18.24 9.68
N LEU A 168 -3.85 19.04 10.01
CA LEU A 168 -5.25 18.63 10.21
C LEU A 168 -6.02 18.46 8.88
N GLN A 169 -5.37 18.58 7.73
CA GLN A 169 -5.98 18.54 6.39
C GLN A 169 -7.04 19.64 6.14
N ARG A 170 -6.94 20.77 6.84
CA ARG A 170 -7.80 21.95 6.68
C ARG A 170 -7.10 23.00 5.83
N SER A 171 -6.94 22.71 4.54
CA SER A 171 -6.11 23.47 3.61
C SER A 171 -6.57 24.92 3.40
N GLU A 172 -7.87 25.19 3.28
CA GLU A 172 -8.39 26.56 3.11
C GLU A 172 -8.17 27.42 4.37
N ASP A 173 -8.39 26.85 5.56
CA ASP A 173 -8.16 27.53 6.84
C ASP A 173 -6.66 27.81 7.07
N ALA A 174 -5.80 26.90 6.60
CA ALA A 174 -4.35 27.09 6.63
C ALA A 174 -3.93 28.27 5.76
N ILE A 175 -4.46 28.38 4.53
CA ILE A 175 -4.22 29.53 3.64
C ILE A 175 -4.67 30.83 4.30
N ALA A 176 -5.88 30.87 4.87
CA ALA A 176 -6.37 32.07 5.57
C ALA A 176 -5.47 32.47 6.74
N SER A 177 -4.92 31.49 7.47
CA SER A 177 -3.96 31.76 8.55
C SER A 177 -2.62 32.29 8.03
N PHE A 178 -2.14 31.80 6.88
CA PHE A 178 -0.96 32.36 6.22
C PHE A 178 -1.21 33.76 5.68
N ASP A 179 -2.38 34.04 5.11
CA ASP A 179 -2.77 35.39 4.67
C ASP A 179 -2.71 36.39 5.83
N GLN A 180 -3.23 36.00 7.01
CA GLN A 180 -3.12 36.82 8.22
C GLN A 180 -1.68 36.99 8.71
N ALA A 181 -0.85 35.94 8.62
CA ALA A 181 0.57 36.06 8.94
C ALA A 181 1.27 37.08 8.03
N LEU A 182 0.96 37.03 6.73
CA LEU A 182 1.55 37.87 5.68
C LEU A 182 1.03 39.32 5.70
N GLU A 183 -0.20 39.54 6.15
CA GLU A 183 -0.74 40.89 6.40
C GLU A 183 0.07 41.61 7.48
N HIS A 184 0.47 40.90 8.53
CA HIS A 184 1.25 41.46 9.65
C HIS A 184 2.76 41.44 9.42
N GLN A 185 3.26 40.46 8.65
CA GLN A 185 4.67 40.32 8.32
C GLN A 185 4.83 39.89 6.84
N PRO A 186 4.86 40.85 5.91
CA PRO A 186 4.94 40.56 4.47
C PRO A 186 6.25 39.88 4.03
N ASP A 187 7.34 40.04 4.79
CA ASP A 187 8.66 39.46 4.52
C ASP A 187 8.83 38.02 5.05
N LEU A 188 7.78 37.44 5.65
CA LEU A 188 7.79 36.07 6.16
C LEU A 188 7.71 35.07 5.00
N TYR A 189 8.83 34.85 4.32
CA TYR A 189 8.92 34.01 3.13
C TYR A 189 8.43 32.57 3.35
N GLN A 190 8.58 32.00 4.57
CA GLN A 190 8.10 30.66 4.87
C GLN A 190 6.57 30.57 4.75
N ALA A 191 5.84 31.63 5.13
CA ALA A 191 4.39 31.69 4.98
C ALA A 191 3.99 31.78 3.51
N TRP A 192 4.69 32.60 2.70
CA TRP A 192 4.51 32.64 1.25
C TRP A 192 4.75 31.28 0.59
N ASN A 193 5.84 30.60 0.94
CA ASN A 193 6.21 29.30 0.38
C ASN A 193 5.20 28.21 0.72
N ASN A 194 4.78 28.11 2.00
CA ASN A 194 3.82 27.10 2.42
C ASN A 194 2.42 27.36 1.86
N ARG A 195 2.01 28.64 1.78
CA ARG A 195 0.77 29.05 1.11
C ARG A 195 0.78 28.61 -0.36
N ALA A 196 1.89 28.84 -1.07
CA ALA A 196 2.05 28.45 -2.46
C ALA A 196 1.91 26.93 -2.66
N SER A 197 2.59 26.14 -1.81
CA SER A 197 2.53 24.68 -1.86
C SER A 197 1.10 24.13 -1.68
N ILE A 198 0.33 24.70 -0.75
CA ILE A 198 -1.09 24.32 -0.56
C ILE A 198 -1.93 24.71 -1.78
N LEU A 199 -1.70 25.90 -2.36
CA LEU A 199 -2.42 26.34 -3.56
C LEU A 199 -2.15 25.43 -4.76
N ILE A 200 -0.95 24.88 -4.91
CA ILE A 200 -0.65 23.85 -5.91
C ILE A 200 -1.49 22.59 -5.67
N GLN A 201 -1.59 22.13 -4.42
CA GLN A 201 -2.39 20.94 -4.09
C GLN A 201 -3.88 21.14 -4.38
N LEU A 202 -4.38 22.38 -4.25
CA LEU A 202 -5.74 22.77 -4.60
C LEU A 202 -5.94 23.05 -6.10
N GLY A 203 -4.88 22.99 -6.91
CA GLY A 203 -4.91 23.26 -8.35
C GLY A 203 -4.99 24.74 -8.73
N ASN A 204 -4.79 25.66 -7.79
CA ASN A 204 -4.78 27.09 -8.04
C ASN A 204 -3.35 27.58 -8.35
N PHE A 205 -2.90 27.27 -9.57
CA PHE A 205 -1.53 27.57 -10.03
C PHE A 205 -1.22 29.06 -10.10
N LYS A 206 -2.19 29.90 -10.44
CA LYS A 206 -1.98 31.35 -10.62
C LYS A 206 -1.60 32.03 -9.30
N ASP A 207 -2.34 31.74 -8.22
CA ASP A 207 -2.07 32.33 -6.91
C ASP A 207 -0.83 31.69 -6.26
N ALA A 208 -0.54 30.41 -6.58
CA ALA A 208 0.68 29.75 -6.17
C ALA A 208 1.93 30.42 -6.77
N ILE A 209 1.92 30.70 -8.08
CA ILE A 209 3.01 31.41 -8.77
C ILE A 209 3.30 32.75 -8.08
N HIS A 210 2.27 33.57 -7.85
CA HIS A 210 2.43 34.84 -7.16
C HIS A 210 3.07 34.67 -5.77
N SER A 211 2.65 33.64 -5.03
CA SER A 211 3.14 33.37 -3.69
C SER A 211 4.61 32.93 -3.70
N TYR A 212 5.01 32.06 -4.63
CA TYR A 212 6.43 31.69 -4.80
C TYR A 212 7.30 32.87 -5.23
N GLU A 213 6.82 33.73 -6.13
CA GLU A 213 7.52 34.96 -6.52
C GLU A 213 7.74 35.90 -5.32
N GLN A 214 6.75 36.05 -4.44
CA GLN A 214 6.93 36.79 -3.19
C GLN A 214 7.92 36.09 -2.25
N ALA A 215 7.84 34.77 -2.08
CA ALA A 215 8.79 34.03 -1.23
C ALA A 215 10.24 34.22 -1.72
N LEU A 216 10.49 34.11 -3.03
CA LEU A 216 11.80 34.30 -3.64
C LEU A 216 12.28 35.75 -3.60
N ARG A 217 11.37 36.72 -3.52
CA ARG A 217 11.71 38.14 -3.35
C ARG A 217 12.22 38.46 -1.95
N TRP A 218 11.66 37.81 -0.93
CA TRP A 218 11.98 38.06 0.48
C TRP A 218 13.09 37.17 1.04
N THR A 219 13.54 36.18 0.26
CA THR A 219 14.75 35.38 0.54
C THR A 219 15.93 35.89 -0.27
N ASP A 220 17.15 35.50 0.10
CA ASP A 220 18.35 35.66 -0.75
C ASP A 220 18.34 34.73 -1.98
N LYS A 221 17.15 34.30 -2.44
CA LYS A 221 16.89 33.39 -3.56
C LYS A 221 17.55 32.00 -3.45
N GLN A 222 18.11 31.68 -2.28
CA GLN A 222 18.76 30.39 -2.00
C GLN A 222 17.77 29.23 -1.82
N LEU A 223 16.47 29.51 -1.73
CA LEU A 223 15.43 28.50 -1.60
C LEU A 223 15.17 27.82 -2.95
N TRP A 224 16.01 26.86 -3.32
CA TRP A 224 15.92 26.15 -4.60
C TRP A 224 14.61 25.37 -4.77
N GLN A 225 13.99 24.88 -3.68
CA GLN A 225 12.70 24.18 -3.73
C GLN A 225 11.58 25.10 -4.24
N ALA A 226 11.63 26.39 -3.90
CA ALA A 226 10.66 27.37 -4.39
C ALA A 226 10.83 27.64 -5.90
N TRP A 227 12.07 27.63 -6.41
CA TRP A 227 12.33 27.69 -7.85
C TRP A 227 11.83 26.45 -8.58
N ASP A 228 12.00 25.27 -7.98
CA ASP A 228 11.51 23.99 -8.51
C ASP A 228 9.98 24.01 -8.65
N ASP A 229 9.28 24.27 -7.55
CA ASP A 229 7.82 24.31 -7.50
C ASP A 229 7.23 25.44 -8.37
N LEU A 230 7.88 26.61 -8.42
CA LEU A 230 7.47 27.70 -9.30
C LEU A 230 7.58 27.29 -10.77
N GLY A 231 8.65 26.60 -11.15
CA GLY A 231 8.83 26.09 -12.52
C GLY A 231 7.74 25.07 -12.89
N MET A 232 7.38 24.18 -11.96
CA MET A 232 6.25 23.25 -12.13
C MET A 232 4.90 23.98 -12.28
N ALA A 233 4.65 25.01 -11.46
CA ALA A 233 3.42 25.80 -11.54
C ALA A 233 3.31 26.56 -12.87
N MET A 234 4.41 27.17 -13.32
CA MET A 234 4.49 27.86 -14.62
C MET A 234 4.32 26.89 -15.79
N LEU A 235 4.89 25.69 -15.70
CA LEU A 235 4.69 24.63 -16.69
C LEU A 235 3.22 24.28 -16.85
N HIS A 236 2.49 24.10 -15.74
CA HIS A 236 1.06 23.79 -15.77
C HIS A 236 0.19 24.92 -16.34
N LEU A 237 0.59 26.17 -16.15
CA LEU A 237 -0.21 27.33 -16.54
C LEU A 237 0.14 27.89 -17.93
N GLN A 238 1.43 27.97 -18.26
CA GLN A 238 1.98 28.66 -19.43
C GLN A 238 2.74 27.72 -20.38
N GLY A 239 2.98 26.48 -19.98
CA GLY A 239 3.64 25.45 -20.80
C GLY A 239 5.14 25.29 -20.54
N ALA A 240 5.72 24.37 -21.30
CA ALA A 240 7.08 23.83 -21.13
C ALA A 240 8.19 24.88 -21.04
N ASP A 241 8.19 25.83 -21.98
CA ASP A 241 9.27 26.82 -22.11
C ASP A 241 9.33 27.75 -20.89
N ALA A 242 8.16 28.10 -20.34
CA ALA A 242 8.06 28.93 -19.14
C ALA A 242 8.66 28.21 -17.91
N GLY A 243 8.33 26.93 -17.73
CA GLY A 243 8.90 26.12 -16.64
C GLY A 243 10.42 26.01 -16.72
N ILE A 244 10.95 25.67 -17.91
CA ILE A 244 12.40 25.57 -18.14
C ILE A 244 13.09 26.92 -17.91
N ALA A 245 12.47 28.03 -18.32
CA ALA A 245 13.01 29.37 -18.12
C ALA A 245 13.15 29.71 -16.62
N ILE A 246 12.15 29.37 -15.80
CA ILE A 246 12.21 29.55 -14.35
C ILE A 246 13.32 28.71 -13.73
N TRP A 247 13.47 27.44 -14.10
CA TRP A 247 14.57 26.63 -13.55
C TRP A 247 15.94 27.17 -13.94
N ASN A 248 16.13 27.68 -15.17
CA ASN A 248 17.37 28.35 -15.55
C ASN A 248 17.61 29.62 -14.72
N GLN A 249 16.57 30.44 -14.49
CA GLN A 249 16.67 31.61 -13.61
C GLN A 249 17.04 31.24 -12.17
N GLY A 250 16.49 30.13 -11.66
CA GLY A 250 16.85 29.59 -10.35
C GLY A 250 18.33 29.19 -10.29
N ILE A 251 18.83 28.47 -11.29
CA ILE A 251 20.24 28.08 -11.39
C ILE A 251 21.15 29.33 -11.44
N ASP A 252 20.80 30.35 -12.21
CA ASP A 252 21.56 31.59 -12.30
C ASP A 252 21.49 32.45 -11.03
N ALA A 253 20.41 32.32 -10.25
CA ALA A 253 20.19 33.06 -9.01
C ALA A 253 20.90 32.46 -7.79
N LEU A 254 21.18 31.16 -7.80
CA LEU A 254 21.90 30.47 -6.72
C LEU A 254 23.40 30.80 -6.76
N TRP A 255 24.03 30.97 -5.60
CA TRP A 255 25.43 31.41 -5.50
C TRP A 255 26.34 30.29 -5.01
N CYS A 256 27.52 30.14 -5.61
CA CYS A 256 28.42 29.01 -5.40
C CYS A 256 28.91 28.81 -3.96
N ASP A 257 28.91 29.87 -3.16
CA ASP A 257 29.42 29.86 -1.78
C ASP A 257 28.35 29.44 -0.76
N ALA A 258 27.10 29.18 -1.18
CA ALA A 258 26.06 28.67 -0.29
C ALA A 258 26.27 27.18 0.00
N ASP A 259 26.07 26.77 1.25
CA ASP A 259 26.21 25.37 1.69
C ASP A 259 25.33 24.41 0.86
N ASP A 260 24.16 24.88 0.41
CA ASP A 260 23.20 24.11 -0.40
C ASP A 260 23.34 24.32 -1.91
N TYR A 261 24.36 25.04 -2.40
CA TYR A 261 24.49 25.39 -3.83
C TYR A 261 24.52 24.15 -4.74
N ALA A 262 25.39 23.18 -4.41
CA ALA A 262 25.53 21.97 -5.19
C ALA A 262 24.23 21.16 -5.22
N LEU A 263 23.55 21.08 -4.06
CA LEU A 263 22.26 20.39 -3.94
C LEU A 263 21.16 21.09 -4.75
N GLY A 264 21.05 22.41 -4.63
CA GLY A 264 20.02 23.20 -5.29
C GLY A 264 20.19 23.24 -6.81
N CYS A 265 21.36 23.62 -7.30
CA CYS A 265 21.65 23.63 -8.74
C CYS A 265 21.57 22.23 -9.35
N GLY A 266 22.10 21.22 -8.66
CA GLY A 266 22.02 19.83 -9.10
C GLY A 266 20.58 19.33 -9.21
N SER A 267 19.73 19.64 -8.22
CA SER A 267 18.32 19.26 -8.21
C SER A 267 17.51 19.97 -9.30
N LEU A 268 17.78 21.25 -9.56
CA LEU A 268 17.13 21.99 -10.66
C LEU A 268 17.56 21.46 -12.04
N HIS A 269 18.83 21.10 -12.21
CA HIS A 269 19.31 20.44 -13.43
C HIS A 269 18.68 19.05 -13.62
N GLN A 270 18.55 18.27 -12.53
CA GLN A 270 17.83 16.99 -12.56
C GLN A 270 16.38 17.20 -12.99
N ARG A 271 15.64 18.13 -12.37
CA ARG A 271 14.24 18.40 -12.72
C ARG A 271 14.06 18.76 -14.18
N LYS A 272 14.94 19.64 -14.70
CA LYS A 272 14.96 20.01 -16.10
C LYS A 272 15.20 18.80 -17.01
N GLY A 273 16.11 17.91 -16.63
CA GLY A 273 16.36 16.64 -17.32
C GLY A 273 15.13 15.73 -17.34
N ASP A 274 14.48 15.54 -16.18
CA ASP A 274 13.27 14.71 -16.03
C ASP A 274 12.14 15.21 -16.91
N PHE A 275 11.94 16.53 -16.94
CA PHE A 275 10.92 17.14 -17.78
C PHE A 275 11.23 16.98 -19.27
N GLN A 276 12.48 17.23 -19.70
CA GLN A 276 12.89 17.05 -21.08
C GLN A 276 12.78 15.59 -21.54
N ALA A 277 13.11 14.64 -20.67
CA ALA A 277 12.88 13.21 -20.90
C ALA A 277 11.39 12.91 -21.07
N GLN A 278 10.53 13.45 -20.19
CA GLN A 278 9.09 13.30 -20.30
C GLN A 278 8.53 13.85 -21.63
N GLN A 279 9.02 15.01 -22.08
CA GLN A 279 8.63 15.57 -23.37
C GLN A 279 9.11 14.73 -24.55
N ALA A 280 10.29 14.10 -24.44
CA ALA A 280 10.80 13.22 -25.48
C ALA A 280 9.81 12.08 -25.78
N TRP A 281 9.13 11.53 -24.77
CA TRP A 281 8.10 10.50 -24.98
C TRP A 281 6.87 10.97 -25.76
N GLN A 282 6.62 12.27 -25.83
CA GLN A 282 5.44 12.85 -26.47
C GLN A 282 5.75 13.45 -27.86
N ASP A 283 7.03 13.55 -28.20
CA ASP A 283 7.50 14.20 -29.43
C ASP A 283 7.68 13.15 -30.55
N PRO A 284 7.10 13.36 -31.75
CA PRO A 284 7.35 12.52 -32.92
C PRO A 284 8.84 12.42 -33.34
N SER A 285 9.69 13.37 -32.92
CA SER A 285 11.14 13.34 -33.16
C SER A 285 11.93 13.51 -31.85
N PRO A 286 12.01 12.45 -31.03
CA PRO A 286 12.37 12.58 -29.62
C PRO A 286 13.87 12.80 -29.40
N THR A 287 14.72 12.55 -30.40
CA THR A 287 16.19 12.58 -30.30
C THR A 287 16.73 13.93 -29.81
N LYS A 288 16.11 15.04 -30.20
CA LYS A 288 16.52 16.38 -29.75
C LYS A 288 16.30 16.56 -28.25
N MET A 289 15.12 16.14 -27.77
CA MET A 289 14.76 16.21 -26.36
C MET A 289 15.60 15.26 -25.51
N TRP A 290 15.86 14.04 -25.99
CA TRP A 290 16.77 13.10 -25.33
C TRP A 290 18.19 13.66 -25.15
N LYS A 291 18.73 14.31 -26.18
CA LYS A 291 20.05 14.96 -26.09
C LYS A 291 20.04 16.12 -25.08
N ALA A 292 18.96 16.88 -25.01
CA ALA A 292 18.82 17.96 -24.04
C ALA A 292 18.73 17.41 -22.61
N ALA A 293 17.93 16.37 -22.38
CA ALA A 293 17.80 15.70 -21.09
C ALA A 293 19.16 15.14 -20.62
N LYS A 294 19.87 14.46 -21.51
CA LYS A 294 21.23 13.95 -21.26
C LYS A 294 22.17 15.07 -20.78
N LEU A 295 22.18 16.21 -21.46
CA LEU A 295 23.03 17.34 -21.08
C LEU A 295 22.68 17.84 -19.67
N SER A 296 21.39 18.00 -19.38
CA SER A 296 20.91 18.45 -18.07
C SER A 296 21.32 17.50 -16.94
N TYR A 297 21.21 16.18 -17.15
CA TYR A 297 21.66 15.19 -16.17
C TYR A 297 23.18 15.17 -15.96
N LEU A 298 23.97 15.32 -17.03
CA LEU A 298 25.42 15.42 -16.90
C LEU A 298 25.82 16.64 -16.05
N ARG A 299 25.15 17.79 -16.25
CA ARG A 299 25.35 18.97 -15.40
C ARG A 299 24.94 18.74 -13.95
N ALA A 300 23.87 17.97 -13.71
CA ALA A 300 23.47 17.61 -12.36
C ALA A 300 24.53 16.71 -11.69
N LEU A 301 25.10 15.73 -12.41
CA LEU A 301 26.14 14.83 -11.89
C LEU A 301 27.49 15.52 -11.65
N ASP A 302 27.81 16.57 -12.41
CA ASP A 302 28.99 17.41 -12.17
C ASP A 302 28.94 18.08 -10.78
N LEU A 303 27.73 18.39 -10.29
CA LEU A 303 27.48 19.04 -9.00
C LEU A 303 27.19 18.04 -7.87
N LEU A 304 26.46 16.97 -8.19
CA LEU A 304 26.01 15.94 -7.25
C LEU A 304 26.91 14.71 -7.37
N ASP A 305 28.11 14.83 -6.83
CA ASP A 305 29.08 13.74 -6.82
C ASP A 305 28.64 12.59 -5.87
N PHE A 306 29.16 11.39 -6.13
CA PHE A 306 28.78 10.20 -5.36
C PHE A 306 29.29 10.19 -3.91
N GLN A 307 30.41 10.86 -3.63
CA GLN A 307 31.01 10.87 -2.30
C GLN A 307 30.17 11.73 -1.34
N THR A 308 29.71 12.88 -1.83
CA THR A 308 28.93 13.85 -1.05
C THR A 308 27.44 13.52 -1.07
N PHE A 309 26.89 13.10 -2.21
CA PHE A 309 25.46 12.87 -2.41
C PHE A 309 25.13 11.51 -3.05
N PRO A 310 25.48 10.38 -2.42
CA PRO A 310 25.41 9.05 -3.04
C PRO A 310 24.03 8.66 -3.60
N GLN A 311 22.94 8.94 -2.86
CA GLN A 311 21.58 8.59 -3.28
C GLN A 311 21.05 9.50 -4.41
N HIS A 312 21.30 10.82 -4.34
CA HIS A 312 20.92 11.75 -5.41
C HIS A 312 21.68 11.43 -6.69
N HIS A 313 22.99 11.15 -6.56
CA HIS A 313 23.83 10.71 -7.66
C HIS A 313 23.25 9.47 -8.35
N LEU A 314 22.91 8.42 -7.60
CA LEU A 314 22.32 7.20 -8.19
C LEU A 314 20.96 7.45 -8.84
N THR A 315 20.14 8.35 -8.30
CA THR A 315 18.82 8.69 -8.87
C THR A 315 18.97 9.34 -10.25
N ILE A 316 19.90 10.30 -10.36
CA ILE A 316 20.23 10.94 -11.63
C ILE A 316 20.90 9.92 -12.57
N TRP A 317 21.76 9.05 -12.04
CA TRP A 317 22.44 8.02 -12.82
C TRP A 317 21.44 7.06 -13.48
N GLN A 318 20.42 6.60 -12.75
CA GLN A 318 19.36 5.76 -13.29
C GLN A 318 18.56 6.47 -14.39
N SER A 319 18.20 7.74 -14.17
CA SER A 319 17.46 8.55 -15.16
C SER A 319 18.29 8.80 -16.42
N LEU A 320 19.59 9.10 -16.27
CA LEU A 320 20.53 9.23 -17.38
C LEU A 320 20.72 7.91 -18.14
N LEU A 321 20.69 6.78 -17.44
CA LEU A 321 20.81 5.45 -18.05
C LEU A 321 19.66 5.17 -19.01
N GLN A 322 18.43 5.49 -18.62
CA GLN A 322 17.24 5.44 -19.48
C GLN A 322 17.43 6.32 -20.73
N VAL A 323 17.86 7.58 -20.57
CA VAL A 323 18.09 8.47 -21.71
C VAL A 323 19.18 7.94 -22.66
N ARG A 324 20.30 7.45 -22.13
CA ARG A 324 21.39 6.90 -22.95
C ARG A 324 20.98 5.62 -23.67
N PHE A 325 20.11 4.84 -23.06
CA PHE A 325 19.51 3.68 -23.69
C PHE A 325 18.71 4.09 -24.94
N HIS A 326 17.82 5.09 -24.84
CA HIS A 326 17.07 5.61 -25.98
C HIS A 326 17.94 6.30 -27.04
N LEU A 327 19.10 6.83 -26.65
CA LEU A 327 20.10 7.36 -27.59
C LEU A 327 20.99 6.27 -28.23
N GLN A 328 20.75 4.98 -27.92
CA GLN A 328 21.50 3.83 -28.42
C GLN A 328 23.01 3.87 -28.09
N GLU A 329 23.39 4.45 -26.95
CA GLU A 329 24.78 4.55 -26.50
C GLU A 329 25.22 3.28 -25.74
N THR A 330 25.15 2.12 -26.40
CA THR A 330 25.25 0.78 -25.80
C THR A 330 26.49 0.54 -24.94
N ALA A 331 27.67 1.01 -25.36
CA ALA A 331 28.91 0.84 -24.60
C ALA A 331 28.88 1.59 -23.25
N ALA A 332 28.30 2.79 -23.24
CA ALA A 332 28.17 3.58 -22.01
C ALA A 332 27.11 2.98 -21.08
N VAL A 333 25.99 2.50 -21.63
CA VAL A 333 24.90 1.87 -20.86
C VAL A 333 25.42 0.68 -20.05
N HIS A 334 26.18 -0.22 -20.66
CA HIS A 334 26.66 -1.42 -19.97
C HIS A 334 27.62 -1.09 -18.81
N SER A 335 28.60 -0.21 -19.02
CA SER A 335 29.50 0.21 -17.94
C SER A 335 28.72 0.91 -16.82
N MET A 336 27.76 1.76 -17.17
CA MET A 336 26.93 2.46 -16.19
C MET A 336 26.05 1.52 -15.36
N LEU A 337 25.52 0.43 -15.94
CA LEU A 337 24.74 -0.58 -15.21
C LEU A 337 25.60 -1.29 -14.16
N LEU A 338 26.79 -1.75 -14.57
CA LEU A 338 27.73 -2.42 -13.67
C LEU A 338 28.22 -1.48 -12.55
N GLU A 339 28.63 -0.26 -12.92
CA GLU A 339 29.07 0.76 -11.96
C GLU A 339 27.96 1.18 -11.00
N GLY A 340 26.72 1.32 -11.49
CA GLY A 340 25.55 1.64 -10.67
C GLY A 340 25.27 0.54 -9.64
N ALA A 341 25.33 -0.73 -10.05
CA ALA A 341 25.18 -1.86 -9.14
C ALA A 341 26.29 -1.93 -8.08
N ILE A 342 27.55 -1.65 -8.46
CA ILE A 342 28.68 -1.60 -7.53
C ILE A 342 28.50 -0.45 -6.53
N LYS A 343 28.17 0.75 -7.00
CA LYS A 343 27.92 1.93 -6.16
C LYS A 343 26.79 1.70 -5.17
N LEU A 344 25.69 1.06 -5.60
CA LEU A 344 24.58 0.68 -4.71
C LEU A 344 25.07 -0.27 -3.60
N GLN A 345 25.88 -1.27 -3.95
CA GLN A 345 26.48 -2.18 -2.97
C GLN A 345 27.46 -1.46 -2.02
N THR A 346 28.18 -0.44 -2.49
CA THR A 346 29.03 0.40 -1.64
C THR A 346 28.20 1.16 -0.59
N ILE A 347 27.09 1.79 -0.98
CA ILE A 347 26.20 2.48 -0.03
C ILE A 347 25.69 1.51 1.05
N LYS A 348 25.29 0.31 0.64
CA LYS A 348 24.80 -0.73 1.55
C LYS A 348 25.85 -1.20 2.56
N ARG A 349 27.14 -1.13 2.21
CA ARG A 349 28.26 -1.54 3.07
C ARG A 349 28.72 -0.43 4.00
N ASP A 350 28.74 0.80 3.50
CA ASP A 350 29.26 1.96 4.24
C ASP A 350 28.27 2.43 5.33
N VAL A 351 26.98 2.28 5.06
CA VAL A 351 25.92 2.60 6.01
C VAL A 351 25.42 1.28 6.59
N ASN A 352 25.54 1.07 7.90
CA ASN A 352 24.87 -0.04 8.60
C ASN A 352 23.35 0.20 8.58
N LEU A 353 22.73 -0.03 7.42
CA LEU A 353 21.31 0.15 7.18
C LEU A 353 20.52 -0.90 7.94
N SER A 354 19.36 -0.52 8.48
CA SER A 354 18.40 -1.51 8.92
C SER A 354 17.88 -2.31 7.70
N PRO A 355 17.41 -3.56 7.88
CA PRO A 355 16.85 -4.35 6.79
C PRO A 355 15.76 -3.61 5.99
N GLU A 356 14.97 -2.77 6.66
CA GLU A 356 13.93 -1.97 6.01
C GLU A 356 14.52 -0.86 5.12
N GLN A 357 15.56 -0.17 5.59
CA GLN A 357 16.22 0.88 4.82
C GLN A 357 16.93 0.29 3.60
N ASP A 358 17.57 -0.87 3.77
CA ASP A 358 18.20 -1.60 2.67
C ASP A 358 17.18 -1.97 1.58
N ARG A 359 16.05 -2.56 1.97
CA ARG A 359 14.97 -2.89 1.03
C ARG A 359 14.44 -1.66 0.28
N LYS A 360 14.17 -0.55 0.99
CA LYS A 360 13.69 0.69 0.34
C LYS A 360 14.69 1.21 -0.68
N LEU A 361 15.98 1.08 -0.36
CA LEU A 361 17.06 1.48 -1.26
C LEU A 361 17.13 0.56 -2.50
N GLU A 362 17.04 -0.75 -2.32
CA GLU A 362 17.00 -1.70 -3.44
C GLU A 362 15.76 -1.50 -4.34
N GLU A 363 14.61 -1.21 -3.75
CA GLU A 363 13.38 -0.92 -4.50
C GLU A 363 13.51 0.37 -5.32
N GLN A 364 14.04 1.44 -4.71
CA GLN A 364 14.28 2.71 -5.39
C GLN A 364 15.20 2.53 -6.60
N PHE A 365 16.20 1.66 -6.50
CA PHE A 365 17.22 1.43 -7.51
C PHE A 365 17.07 0.10 -8.27
N ALA A 366 15.89 -0.52 -8.23
CA ALA A 366 15.59 -1.77 -8.93
C ALA A 366 15.77 -1.64 -10.45
N GLY A 367 15.67 -0.41 -10.96
CA GLY A 367 15.89 -0.07 -12.36
C GLY A 367 17.23 -0.57 -12.91
N PHE A 368 18.32 -0.56 -12.11
CA PHE A 368 19.61 -1.10 -12.57
C PHE A 368 19.55 -2.60 -12.90
N GLN A 369 18.83 -3.37 -12.09
CA GLN A 369 18.68 -4.80 -12.32
C GLN A 369 17.69 -5.08 -13.45
N GLN A 370 16.61 -4.31 -13.54
CA GLN A 370 15.61 -4.42 -14.60
C GLN A 370 16.17 -4.07 -15.99
N MET A 371 17.03 -3.05 -16.06
CA MET A 371 17.65 -2.60 -17.32
C MET A 371 18.79 -3.47 -17.81
N GLN A 372 19.30 -4.37 -16.97
CA GLN A 372 20.20 -5.43 -17.43
C GLN A 372 19.49 -6.37 -18.42
N VAL A 373 18.19 -6.60 -18.25
CA VAL A 373 17.38 -7.38 -19.20
C VAL A 373 17.29 -6.67 -20.55
N ASP A 374 17.06 -5.35 -20.56
CA ASP A 374 17.05 -4.56 -21.79
C ASP A 374 18.37 -4.69 -22.56
N TRP A 375 19.50 -4.62 -21.85
CA TRP A 375 20.82 -4.78 -22.46
C TRP A 375 21.01 -6.20 -23.04
N LEU A 376 20.61 -7.25 -22.31
CA LEU A 376 20.68 -8.63 -22.80
C LEU A 376 19.79 -8.85 -24.05
N VAL A 377 18.62 -8.20 -24.08
CA VAL A 377 17.74 -8.20 -25.25
C VAL A 377 18.42 -7.54 -26.45
N GLN A 378 19.09 -6.38 -26.28
CA GLN A 378 19.85 -5.73 -27.36
C GLN A 378 21.01 -6.60 -27.88
N GLN A 379 21.60 -7.44 -27.04
CA GLN A 379 22.61 -8.42 -27.45
C GLN A 379 22.01 -9.68 -28.09
N ASN A 380 20.68 -9.73 -28.27
CA ASN A 380 19.93 -10.91 -28.73
C ASN A 380 20.11 -12.15 -27.85
N GLN A 381 20.38 -11.95 -26.55
CA GLN A 381 20.56 -13.01 -25.55
C GLN A 381 19.27 -13.24 -24.76
N LEU A 382 18.21 -13.63 -25.47
CA LEU A 382 16.84 -13.69 -24.92
C LEU A 382 16.68 -14.70 -23.77
N LYS A 383 17.40 -15.84 -23.83
CA LYS A 383 17.40 -16.85 -22.76
C LYS A 383 17.98 -16.30 -21.46
N ASP A 384 19.12 -15.63 -21.57
CA ASP A 384 19.80 -15.02 -20.42
C ASP A 384 18.99 -13.85 -19.86
N ALA A 385 18.31 -13.10 -20.73
CA ALA A 385 17.40 -12.02 -20.34
C ALA A 385 16.26 -12.53 -19.43
N ILE A 386 15.59 -13.63 -19.80
CA ILE A 386 14.53 -14.26 -19.00
C ILE A 386 15.09 -14.80 -17.68
N LEU A 387 16.21 -15.52 -17.72
CA LEU A 387 16.84 -16.07 -16.52
C LEU A 387 17.27 -14.98 -15.54
N TRP A 388 17.76 -13.85 -16.05
CA TRP A 388 18.10 -12.70 -15.23
C TRP A 388 16.86 -12.08 -14.57
N ALA A 389 15.78 -11.89 -15.33
CA ALA A 389 14.52 -11.38 -14.80
C ALA A 389 13.95 -12.27 -13.67
N GLU A 390 13.99 -13.60 -13.87
CA GLU A 390 13.57 -14.57 -12.86
C GLU A 390 14.47 -14.56 -11.62
N ARG A 391 15.79 -14.45 -11.79
CA ARG A 391 16.73 -14.33 -10.67
C ARG A 391 16.46 -13.08 -9.82
N CYS A 392 16.04 -11.97 -10.44
CA CYS A 392 15.64 -10.78 -9.71
C CYS A 392 14.41 -11.03 -8.84
N LYS A 393 13.38 -11.71 -9.37
CA LYS A 393 12.17 -12.06 -8.61
C LYS A 393 12.47 -12.98 -7.44
N ASP A 394 13.31 -14.00 -7.65
CA ASP A 394 13.69 -14.94 -6.59
C ASP A 394 14.51 -14.29 -5.49
N ARG A 395 15.38 -13.34 -5.81
CA ARG A 395 16.14 -12.60 -4.80
C ARG A 395 15.19 -11.84 -3.88
N THR A 396 14.20 -11.15 -4.47
CA THR A 396 13.17 -10.43 -3.70
C THR A 396 12.39 -11.38 -2.80
N LEU A 397 11.96 -12.54 -3.31
CA LEU A 397 11.21 -13.51 -2.52
C LEU A 397 12.07 -14.18 -1.42
N GLY A 398 13.29 -14.59 -1.76
CA GLY A 398 14.23 -15.25 -0.86
C GLY A 398 14.67 -14.37 0.30
N TYR A 399 14.76 -13.05 0.07
CA TYR A 399 14.95 -12.06 1.13
C TYR A 399 13.90 -12.20 2.25
N TRP A 400 12.63 -12.41 1.90
CA TRP A 400 11.55 -12.54 2.87
C TRP A 400 11.50 -13.90 3.55
N GLN A 401 11.91 -14.96 2.85
CA GLN A 401 11.91 -16.32 3.38
C GLN A 401 13.09 -16.59 4.33
N SER A 402 14.29 -16.13 3.97
CA SER A 402 15.53 -16.54 4.64
C SER A 402 16.48 -15.38 5.01
N GLY A 403 16.16 -14.15 4.60
CA GLY A 403 16.93 -12.95 4.91
C GLY A 403 17.81 -12.45 3.77
N PRO A 404 18.56 -11.35 3.99
CA PRO A 404 19.30 -10.63 2.94
C PRO A 404 20.41 -11.43 2.27
N ASP A 405 20.94 -12.47 2.92
CA ASP A 405 22.03 -13.30 2.40
C ASP A 405 21.54 -14.47 1.52
N HIS A 406 20.27 -14.47 1.11
CA HIS A 406 19.72 -15.52 0.24
C HIS A 406 20.30 -15.44 -1.18
N ASP A 407 21.06 -16.46 -1.54
CA ASP A 407 21.47 -16.67 -2.93
C ASP A 407 20.41 -17.48 -3.69
N PRO A 408 19.77 -16.91 -4.73
CA PRO A 408 18.76 -17.63 -5.52
C PRO A 408 19.40 -18.82 -6.26
N VAL A 409 18.64 -19.91 -6.35
CA VAL A 409 19.04 -21.12 -7.08
C VAL A 409 19.27 -20.77 -8.54
N GLN A 410 20.40 -21.24 -9.08
CA GLN A 410 20.71 -21.06 -10.50
C GLN A 410 20.01 -22.14 -11.32
N HIS A 411 18.96 -21.75 -12.02
CA HIS A 411 18.29 -22.59 -13.01
C HIS A 411 18.90 -22.41 -14.40
N GLN A 412 18.88 -23.48 -15.19
CA GLN A 412 19.21 -23.42 -16.61
C GLN A 412 17.93 -23.15 -17.41
N TYR A 413 18.07 -22.53 -18.58
CA TYR A 413 16.92 -22.30 -19.46
C TYR A 413 16.21 -23.62 -19.85
N THR A 414 16.95 -24.72 -19.93
CA THR A 414 16.40 -26.06 -20.19
C THR A 414 15.36 -26.49 -19.15
N ASP A 415 15.50 -26.05 -17.91
CA ASP A 415 14.56 -26.40 -16.83
C ASP A 415 13.18 -25.79 -17.12
N LEU A 416 13.15 -24.56 -17.64
CA LEU A 416 11.91 -23.86 -18.01
C LEU A 416 11.11 -24.59 -19.09
N THR A 417 11.77 -25.41 -19.92
CA THR A 417 11.08 -26.21 -20.95
C THR A 417 10.17 -27.28 -20.37
N LEU A 418 10.38 -27.69 -19.11
CA LEU A 418 9.51 -28.64 -18.40
C LEU A 418 8.08 -28.09 -18.18
N LEU A 419 7.93 -26.77 -18.21
CA LEU A 419 6.63 -26.11 -18.09
C LEU A 419 5.85 -26.10 -19.41
N LEU A 420 6.49 -26.44 -20.53
CA LEU A 420 5.94 -26.29 -21.89
C LEU A 420 5.54 -27.65 -22.48
N ASN A 421 4.54 -27.63 -23.35
CA ASN A 421 4.16 -28.75 -24.20
C ASN A 421 3.67 -28.22 -25.57
N PRO A 422 3.34 -29.07 -26.57
CA PRO A 422 2.92 -28.59 -27.90
C PRO A 422 1.67 -27.71 -27.92
N GLN A 423 0.79 -27.81 -26.92
CA GLN A 423 -0.45 -27.03 -26.79
C GLN A 423 -0.36 -25.93 -25.72
N ARG A 424 0.79 -25.80 -25.05
CA ARG A 424 1.02 -24.87 -23.93
C ARG A 424 2.16 -23.93 -24.23
N ALA A 425 1.88 -22.63 -24.11
CA ALA A 425 2.88 -21.58 -24.23
C ALA A 425 2.99 -20.76 -22.94
N ILE A 426 4.12 -20.09 -22.77
CA ILE A 426 4.31 -19.08 -21.73
C ILE A 426 4.35 -17.71 -22.40
N LEU A 427 3.56 -16.77 -21.90
CA LEU A 427 3.76 -15.35 -22.12
C LEU A 427 4.41 -14.75 -20.89
N TYR A 428 5.57 -14.15 -21.09
CA TYR A 428 6.35 -13.51 -20.04
C TYR A 428 6.48 -12.03 -20.35
N TRP A 429 5.90 -11.21 -19.49
CA TRP A 429 6.09 -9.76 -19.55
C TRP A 429 7.18 -9.32 -18.60
N HIS A 430 8.17 -8.63 -19.15
CA HIS A 430 9.18 -7.91 -18.38
C HIS A 430 8.99 -6.42 -18.56
N LEU A 431 8.83 -5.70 -17.45
CA LEU A 431 8.71 -4.25 -17.45
C LEU A 431 9.96 -3.65 -16.80
N SER A 432 10.71 -2.88 -17.58
CA SER A 432 11.82 -2.07 -17.12
C SER A 432 11.43 -0.59 -17.11
N PRO A 433 12.29 0.30 -16.55
CA PRO A 433 12.09 1.74 -16.67
C PRO A 433 12.04 2.25 -18.11
N ALA A 434 12.59 1.52 -19.09
CA ALA A 434 12.68 1.97 -20.48
C ALA A 434 11.69 1.26 -21.41
N HIS A 435 11.41 -0.03 -21.23
CA HIS A 435 10.61 -0.82 -22.16
C HIS A 435 9.71 -1.85 -21.46
N LEU A 436 8.69 -2.26 -22.20
CA LEU A 436 7.91 -3.46 -21.92
C LEU A 436 8.29 -4.53 -22.96
N TYR A 437 8.83 -5.67 -22.54
CA TYR A 437 9.03 -6.82 -23.41
C TYR A 437 7.96 -7.88 -23.20
N THR A 438 7.50 -8.46 -24.31
CA THR A 438 6.63 -9.64 -24.33
C THR A 438 7.43 -10.81 -24.90
N PHE A 439 7.94 -11.69 -24.04
CA PHE A 439 8.59 -12.93 -24.46
C PHE A 439 7.54 -14.03 -24.62
N ILE A 440 7.68 -14.81 -25.69
CA ILE A 440 6.85 -15.97 -26.00
C ILE A 440 7.75 -17.19 -25.97
N LEU A 441 7.44 -18.15 -25.09
CA LEU A 441 8.15 -19.42 -25.02
C LEU A 441 7.20 -20.53 -25.48
N LYS A 442 7.71 -21.37 -26.38
CA LYS A 442 7.00 -22.53 -26.93
C LYS A 442 7.87 -23.78 -26.84
N SER A 443 7.22 -24.93 -26.81
CA SER A 443 7.93 -26.22 -26.81
C SER A 443 8.81 -26.36 -28.05
N ASN A 444 10.06 -26.79 -27.84
CA ASN A 444 11.07 -27.03 -28.89
C ASN A 444 11.42 -25.81 -29.76
N GLN A 445 11.23 -24.59 -29.25
CA GLN A 445 11.60 -23.36 -29.94
C GLN A 445 12.39 -22.44 -28.99
N ASP A 446 13.28 -21.64 -29.56
CA ASP A 446 13.94 -20.57 -28.82
C ASP A 446 12.93 -19.47 -28.48
N PRO A 447 13.12 -18.74 -27.36
CA PRO A 447 12.20 -17.69 -26.96
C PRO A 447 12.17 -16.60 -28.02
N VAL A 448 10.97 -16.08 -28.30
CA VAL A 448 10.76 -15.03 -29.31
C VAL A 448 10.22 -13.78 -28.63
N LEU A 449 10.68 -12.60 -29.07
CA LEU A 449 10.09 -11.33 -28.69
C LEU A 449 8.93 -11.00 -29.62
N PHE A 450 7.78 -10.70 -29.04
CA PHE A 450 6.63 -10.22 -29.79
C PHE A 450 6.65 -8.69 -29.88
N CYS A 451 6.51 -8.17 -31.10
CA CYS A 451 6.33 -6.74 -31.37
C CYS A 451 5.19 -6.53 -32.36
N ALA A 452 4.13 -5.85 -31.92
CA ALA A 452 2.90 -5.65 -32.69
C ALA A 452 3.12 -4.96 -34.05
N HIS A 453 4.09 -4.03 -34.13
CA HIS A 453 4.34 -3.18 -35.28
C HIS A 453 5.29 -3.81 -36.33
N SER A 454 5.89 -4.97 -36.03
CA SER A 454 6.84 -5.66 -36.93
C SER A 454 6.17 -6.46 -38.06
N LEU A 455 4.84 -6.63 -38.01
CA LEU A 455 4.10 -7.49 -38.95
C LEU A 455 3.78 -6.82 -40.30
N GLU A 456 3.97 -5.50 -40.43
CA GLU A 456 3.72 -4.77 -41.68
C GLU A 456 4.99 -4.52 -42.52
N SER A 457 6.20 -4.84 -42.02
CA SER A 457 7.43 -4.71 -42.80
C SER A 457 8.41 -5.87 -42.56
N GLU A 458 8.66 -6.67 -43.60
CA GLU A 458 9.69 -7.73 -43.59
C GLU A 458 11.14 -7.18 -43.53
N SER A 459 11.31 -5.88 -43.30
CA SER A 459 12.60 -5.19 -43.22
C SER A 459 12.71 -4.23 -42.03
N ALA A 460 12.10 -4.55 -40.88
CA ALA A 460 12.27 -3.75 -39.68
C ALA A 460 13.72 -3.84 -39.19
N HIS A 461 14.46 -2.72 -39.29
CA HIS A 461 15.76 -2.60 -38.64
C HIS A 461 15.56 -2.52 -37.11
N LEU A 462 16.56 -2.93 -36.32
CA LEU A 462 16.53 -2.86 -34.83
C LEU A 462 16.07 -1.48 -34.30
N THR A 463 16.34 -0.41 -35.03
CA THR A 463 15.92 0.97 -34.73
C THR A 463 14.40 1.19 -34.74
N ASP A 464 13.67 0.49 -35.60
CA ASP A 464 12.21 0.64 -35.73
C ASP A 464 11.48 -0.11 -34.61
N LEU A 465 12.08 -1.22 -34.14
CA LEU A 465 11.59 -2.00 -33.01
C LEU A 465 11.65 -1.19 -31.71
N ASP A 466 12.76 -0.49 -31.47
CA ASP A 466 12.95 0.35 -30.27
C ASP A 466 11.87 1.44 -30.19
N THR A 467 11.55 2.07 -31.31
CA THR A 467 10.53 3.15 -31.36
C THR A 467 9.13 2.64 -31.03
N ALA A 468 8.75 1.47 -31.56
CA ALA A 468 7.46 0.85 -31.27
C ALA A 468 7.31 0.43 -29.79
N LEU A 469 8.38 -0.09 -29.19
CA LEU A 469 8.39 -0.47 -27.77
C LEU A 469 8.32 0.76 -26.85
N ILE A 470 8.95 1.86 -27.25
CA ILE A 470 8.89 3.17 -26.58
C ILE A 470 7.43 3.66 -26.55
N ASP A 471 6.76 3.70 -27.70
CA ASP A 471 5.37 4.15 -27.81
C ASP A 471 4.42 3.29 -26.98
N GLN A 472 4.63 1.96 -27.00
CA GLN A 472 3.86 1.01 -26.21
C GLN A 472 4.05 1.24 -24.70
N HIS A 473 5.30 1.43 -24.25
CA HIS A 473 5.63 1.71 -22.85
C HIS A 473 5.00 3.03 -22.37
N PHE A 474 5.06 4.09 -23.18
CA PHE A 474 4.44 5.37 -22.85
C PHE A 474 2.92 5.26 -22.74
N CYS A 475 2.26 4.61 -23.71
CA CYS A 475 0.82 4.38 -23.69
C CYS A 475 0.40 3.61 -22.43
N LEU A 476 1.18 2.59 -22.05
CA LEU A 476 0.96 1.83 -20.84
C LEU A 476 1.07 2.69 -19.56
N GLN A 477 2.11 3.53 -19.44
CA GLN A 477 2.27 4.40 -18.27
C GLN A 477 1.08 5.36 -18.12
N LEU A 478 0.63 5.95 -19.24
CA LEU A 478 -0.53 6.83 -19.25
C LEU A 478 -1.81 6.08 -18.86
N TRP A 479 -1.99 4.87 -19.40
CA TRP A 479 -3.11 4.00 -19.07
C TRP A 479 -3.13 3.64 -17.58
N GLN A 480 -2.00 3.27 -16.99
CA GLN A 480 -1.88 2.90 -15.57
C GLN A 480 -2.27 4.08 -14.66
N LYS A 481 -1.81 5.30 -15.00
CA LYS A 481 -2.21 6.52 -14.28
C LYS A 481 -3.72 6.75 -14.32
N ASN A 482 -4.37 6.49 -15.45
CA ASN A 482 -5.82 6.60 -15.60
C ASN A 482 -6.57 5.53 -14.80
N TRP A 483 -6.05 4.29 -14.80
CA TRP A 483 -6.57 3.19 -14.01
C TRP A 483 -6.57 3.49 -12.51
N ASP A 484 -5.42 3.93 -11.98
CA ASP A 484 -5.26 4.24 -10.56
C ASP A 484 -6.17 5.41 -10.12
N LYS A 485 -6.29 6.43 -10.97
CA LYS A 485 -7.19 7.56 -10.76
C LYS A 485 -8.66 7.11 -10.72
N ALA A 486 -9.07 6.24 -11.63
CA ALA A 486 -10.44 5.71 -11.69
C ALA A 486 -10.77 4.86 -10.45
N GLN A 487 -9.85 3.99 -10.02
CA GLN A 487 -10.02 3.22 -8.78
C GLN A 487 -10.17 4.12 -7.55
N HIS A 488 -9.31 5.13 -7.40
CA HIS A 488 -9.36 6.03 -6.25
C HIS A 488 -10.68 6.83 -6.17
N LEU A 489 -11.23 7.25 -7.32
CA LEU A 489 -12.52 7.96 -7.38
C LEU A 489 -13.70 7.05 -7.00
N SER A 490 -13.60 5.75 -7.28
CA SER A 490 -14.65 4.77 -6.95
C SER A 490 -14.78 4.51 -5.45
N GLN A 491 -13.70 4.67 -4.68
CA GLN A 491 -13.67 4.37 -3.23
C GLN A 491 -14.34 5.45 -2.37
N LYS A 492 -14.52 6.68 -2.88
CA LYS A 492 -15.12 7.79 -2.10
C LYS A 492 -16.65 7.76 -2.02
N ASN A 493 -17.32 6.88 -2.79
CA ASN A 493 -18.78 6.95 -3.01
C ASN A 493 -19.53 5.65 -2.68
N SER A 494 -18.95 4.74 -1.88
CA SER A 494 -19.51 3.40 -1.62
C SER A 494 -20.43 3.35 -0.38
N ASP A 495 -21.54 4.09 -0.38
CA ASP A 495 -22.52 4.09 0.74
C ASP A 495 -23.85 3.38 0.41
N SER A 496 -23.93 2.58 -0.65
CA SER A 496 -25.15 1.84 -1.01
C SER A 496 -24.96 0.32 -0.96
N VAL A 497 -25.83 -0.36 -0.20
CA VAL A 497 -25.87 -1.81 0.03
C VAL A 497 -26.00 -2.65 -1.25
N LEU A 498 -26.51 -2.07 -2.35
CA LEU A 498 -26.57 -2.75 -3.67
C LEU A 498 -25.41 -2.38 -4.61
N GLY A 499 -24.53 -1.44 -4.24
CA GLY A 499 -23.34 -1.09 -5.02
C GLY A 499 -23.57 -0.56 -6.44
N LEU A 500 -24.82 -0.30 -6.86
CA LEU A 500 -25.17 -0.06 -8.27
C LEU A 500 -24.79 1.33 -8.80
N GLY A 501 -24.60 2.34 -7.94
CA GLY A 501 -24.58 3.75 -8.38
C GLY A 501 -23.20 4.39 -8.60
N ALA A 502 -22.13 3.88 -7.99
CA ALA A 502 -20.89 4.66 -7.83
C ALA A 502 -19.62 4.02 -8.40
N ASN A 503 -19.62 2.73 -8.71
CA ASN A 503 -18.42 2.02 -9.15
C ASN A 503 -18.07 2.37 -10.61
N PHE A 504 -16.80 2.71 -10.89
CA PHE A 504 -16.33 3.03 -12.24
C PHE A 504 -16.50 1.86 -13.23
N TRP A 505 -16.49 0.62 -12.73
CA TRP A 505 -16.84 -0.57 -13.52
C TRP A 505 -18.27 -0.49 -14.05
N LEU A 506 -19.24 -0.17 -13.19
CA LEU A 506 -20.66 -0.09 -13.53
C LEU A 506 -21.00 1.14 -14.38
N LYS A 507 -20.11 2.15 -14.40
CA LYS A 507 -20.15 3.29 -15.34
C LYS A 507 -19.54 2.97 -16.71
N GLY A 508 -19.10 1.73 -16.94
CA GLY A 508 -18.48 1.28 -18.20
C GLY A 508 -17.01 1.68 -18.39
N GLN A 509 -16.44 2.50 -17.50
CA GLN A 509 -15.04 2.95 -17.62
C GLN A 509 -14.04 1.80 -17.44
N GLY A 510 -14.34 0.83 -16.58
CA GLY A 510 -13.48 -0.34 -16.39
C GLY A 510 -13.36 -1.21 -17.64
N VAL A 511 -14.46 -1.41 -18.37
CA VAL A 511 -14.47 -2.17 -19.63
C VAL A 511 -13.71 -1.42 -20.73
N GLN A 512 -13.86 -0.09 -20.80
CA GLN A 512 -13.11 0.75 -21.74
C GLN A 512 -11.60 0.68 -21.47
N LEU A 513 -11.19 0.80 -20.21
CA LEU A 513 -9.77 0.70 -19.84
C LEU A 513 -9.20 -0.69 -20.13
N LEU A 514 -9.94 -1.78 -19.87
CA LEU A 514 -9.50 -3.11 -20.27
C LEU A 514 -9.35 -3.26 -21.79
N THR A 515 -10.25 -2.66 -22.56
CA THR A 515 -10.17 -2.66 -24.03
C THR A 515 -8.92 -1.92 -24.51
N GLN A 516 -8.64 -0.74 -23.94
CA GLN A 516 -7.40 0.00 -24.22
C GLN A 516 -6.15 -0.81 -23.84
N LEU A 517 -6.16 -1.52 -22.71
CA LEU A 517 -5.03 -2.37 -22.33
C LEU A 517 -4.82 -3.51 -23.33
N LYS A 518 -5.92 -4.13 -23.81
CA LYS A 518 -5.89 -5.17 -24.84
C LYS A 518 -5.25 -4.66 -26.14
N GLU A 519 -5.55 -3.43 -26.52
CA GLU A 519 -4.97 -2.74 -27.68
C GLU A 519 -3.48 -2.42 -27.47
N ILE A 520 -3.13 -1.83 -26.32
CA ILE A 520 -1.73 -1.51 -25.96
C ILE A 520 -0.86 -2.77 -25.97
N LEU A 521 -1.36 -3.90 -25.46
CA LEU A 521 -0.64 -5.18 -25.45
C LEU A 521 -0.76 -5.96 -26.77
N ALA A 522 -1.52 -5.43 -27.74
CA ALA A 522 -1.78 -6.04 -29.05
C ALA A 522 -2.21 -7.51 -28.96
N ILE A 523 -3.09 -7.83 -28.01
CA ILE A 523 -3.48 -9.21 -27.69
C ILE A 523 -4.11 -9.92 -28.89
N GLU A 524 -4.87 -9.20 -29.73
CA GLU A 524 -5.50 -9.79 -30.92
C GLU A 524 -4.46 -10.27 -31.95
N ALA A 525 -3.46 -9.44 -32.25
CA ALA A 525 -2.36 -9.80 -33.14
C ALA A 525 -1.50 -10.93 -32.54
N LEU A 526 -1.31 -10.92 -31.22
CA LEU A 526 -0.58 -11.97 -30.51
C LEU A 526 -1.31 -13.31 -30.60
N CYS A 527 -2.62 -13.34 -30.39
CA CYS A 527 -3.44 -14.54 -30.52
C CYS A 527 -3.45 -15.11 -31.95
N GLN A 528 -3.59 -14.24 -32.96
CA GLN A 528 -3.66 -14.66 -34.36
C GLN A 528 -2.33 -15.20 -34.89
N ASN A 529 -1.23 -14.51 -34.60
CA ASN A 529 0.07 -14.78 -35.24
C ASN A 529 0.98 -15.67 -34.40
N ALA A 530 1.03 -15.42 -33.08
CA ALA A 530 2.00 -16.05 -32.22
C ALA A 530 1.41 -17.22 -31.41
N LEU A 531 0.10 -17.25 -31.10
CA LEU A 531 -0.51 -18.32 -30.30
C LEU A 531 -1.40 -19.29 -31.09
N SER A 532 -1.28 -19.33 -32.42
CA SER A 532 -2.01 -20.30 -33.25
C SER A 532 -1.76 -21.74 -32.79
N GLY A 533 -2.84 -22.47 -32.47
CA GLY A 533 -2.83 -23.87 -32.02
C GLY A 533 -2.58 -24.08 -30.52
N ILE A 534 -2.38 -23.02 -29.73
CA ILE A 534 -2.19 -23.08 -28.28
C ILE A 534 -3.54 -23.07 -27.57
N GLN A 535 -3.75 -24.03 -26.66
CA GLN A 535 -4.97 -24.16 -25.85
C GLN A 535 -4.74 -23.76 -24.39
N GLU A 536 -3.49 -23.82 -23.91
CA GLU A 536 -3.13 -23.49 -22.53
C GLU A 536 -2.06 -22.39 -22.52
N LEU A 537 -2.24 -21.40 -21.66
CA LEU A 537 -1.37 -20.25 -21.58
C LEU A 537 -0.97 -19.98 -20.13
N ILE A 538 0.34 -20.02 -19.89
CA ILE A 538 0.91 -19.57 -18.63
C ILE A 538 1.24 -18.09 -18.77
N LEU A 539 0.69 -17.27 -17.88
CA LEU A 539 0.96 -15.84 -17.86
C LEU A 539 1.89 -15.49 -16.70
N VAL A 540 3.07 -14.97 -17.02
CA VAL A 540 3.99 -14.38 -16.05
C VAL A 540 3.96 -12.88 -16.21
N ARG A 541 3.40 -12.21 -15.21
CA ARG A 541 3.17 -10.75 -15.21
C ARG A 541 4.24 -10.01 -14.40
N PRO A 542 4.47 -8.71 -14.68
CA PRO A 542 5.27 -7.85 -13.82
C PRO A 542 4.55 -7.65 -12.48
N GLU A 543 5.34 -7.43 -11.43
CA GLU A 543 4.83 -7.24 -10.07
C GLU A 543 3.82 -6.10 -9.94
N GLN A 544 3.99 -5.04 -10.73
CA GLN A 544 3.12 -3.86 -10.71
C GLN A 544 1.71 -4.17 -11.25
N TRP A 545 1.56 -5.25 -12.02
CA TRP A 545 0.30 -5.67 -12.62
C TRP A 545 -0.43 -6.73 -11.78
N ARG A 546 -0.02 -6.92 -10.52
CA ARG A 546 -0.63 -7.88 -9.59
C ARG A 546 -2.13 -7.68 -9.35
N HIS A 547 -2.62 -6.46 -9.56
CA HIS A 547 -4.04 -6.12 -9.38
C HIS A 547 -4.85 -6.11 -10.69
N LEU A 548 -4.24 -6.45 -11.83
CA LEU A 548 -4.89 -6.41 -13.14
C LEU A 548 -5.47 -7.78 -13.52
N PRO A 549 -6.70 -7.84 -14.06
CA PRO A 549 -7.32 -9.08 -14.51
C PRO A 549 -6.79 -9.51 -15.88
N MET A 550 -5.51 -9.91 -15.94
CA MET A 550 -4.81 -10.23 -17.18
C MET A 550 -5.47 -11.35 -17.99
N ALA A 551 -6.08 -12.34 -17.31
CA ALA A 551 -6.75 -13.45 -17.97
C ALA A 551 -7.94 -13.00 -18.83
N ALA A 552 -8.62 -11.91 -18.46
CA ALA A 552 -9.79 -11.40 -19.18
C ALA A 552 -9.45 -10.71 -20.52
N LEU A 553 -8.16 -10.50 -20.82
CA LEU A 553 -7.73 -9.89 -22.08
C LEU A 553 -7.76 -10.88 -23.25
N PHE A 554 -7.77 -12.17 -22.95
CA PHE A 554 -7.64 -13.26 -23.91
C PHE A 554 -9.00 -13.86 -24.30
N PRO A 555 -9.09 -14.53 -25.46
CA PRO A 555 -10.28 -15.25 -25.87
C PRO A 555 -10.67 -16.35 -24.89
N GLU A 556 -11.97 -16.63 -24.80
CA GLU A 556 -12.49 -17.64 -23.89
C GLU A 556 -12.04 -19.05 -24.23
N GLU A 557 -11.51 -19.33 -25.42
CA GLU A 557 -11.10 -20.69 -25.79
C GLU A 557 -9.82 -21.12 -25.05
N ILE A 558 -8.93 -20.19 -24.70
CA ILE A 558 -7.59 -20.46 -24.14
C ILE A 558 -7.65 -20.58 -22.60
N SER A 559 -7.18 -21.69 -22.05
CA SER A 559 -7.09 -21.91 -20.60
C SER A 559 -5.90 -21.15 -20.04
N ILE A 560 -6.12 -20.31 -19.03
CA ILE A 560 -5.11 -19.40 -18.51
C ILE A 560 -4.79 -19.72 -17.06
N THR A 561 -3.50 -19.88 -16.78
CA THR A 561 -2.97 -20.01 -15.43
C THR A 561 -1.95 -18.91 -15.19
N LEU A 562 -2.08 -18.20 -14.06
CA LEU A 562 -1.13 -17.17 -13.67
C LEU A 562 0.03 -17.79 -12.86
N LEU A 563 1.24 -17.27 -13.08
CA LEU A 563 2.40 -17.55 -12.27
C LEU A 563 3.08 -16.25 -11.84
N PRO A 564 3.45 -16.10 -10.55
CA PRO A 564 4.29 -14.99 -10.13
C PRO A 564 5.71 -15.07 -10.72
N SER A 565 6.30 -16.28 -10.75
CA SER A 565 7.58 -16.59 -11.40
C SER A 565 7.54 -18.01 -11.99
N LEU A 566 8.35 -18.24 -13.02
CA LEU A 566 8.54 -19.56 -13.64
C LEU A 566 9.24 -20.52 -12.69
N HIS A 567 10.20 -20.05 -11.87
CA HIS A 567 10.86 -20.91 -10.89
C HIS A 567 9.89 -21.43 -9.83
N ILE A 568 8.91 -20.63 -9.39
CA ILE A 568 7.81 -21.12 -8.56
C ILE A 568 7.05 -22.24 -9.29
N GLY A 569 6.74 -22.03 -10.58
CA GLY A 569 6.11 -23.06 -11.41
C GLY A 569 6.90 -24.38 -11.44
N LEU A 570 8.23 -24.33 -11.58
CA LEU A 570 9.08 -25.52 -11.53
C LEU A 570 9.02 -26.24 -10.18
N ASN A 571 9.03 -25.49 -9.08
CA ASN A 571 8.91 -26.06 -7.74
C ASN A 571 7.57 -26.78 -7.56
N LEU A 572 6.48 -26.22 -8.12
CA LEU A 572 5.14 -26.82 -8.05
C LEU A 572 5.03 -28.16 -8.81
N LEU A 573 5.86 -28.40 -9.84
CA LEU A 573 5.91 -29.71 -10.52
C LEU A 573 6.37 -30.84 -9.58
N THR A 574 7.12 -30.51 -8.53
CA THR A 574 7.65 -31.48 -7.56
C THR A 574 6.73 -31.68 -6.34
N ALA A 575 5.62 -30.93 -6.26
CA ALA A 575 4.71 -30.97 -5.13
C ALA A 575 3.98 -32.32 -5.03
N LYS A 576 3.82 -32.83 -3.81
CA LYS A 576 3.14 -34.10 -3.54
C LYS A 576 1.63 -33.98 -3.79
N SER A 577 1.00 -35.07 -4.19
CA SER A 577 -0.46 -35.17 -4.30
C SER A 577 -1.11 -35.04 -2.91
N SER A 578 -1.96 -34.04 -2.73
CA SER A 578 -2.72 -33.79 -1.51
C SER A 578 -4.13 -34.41 -1.55
N PRO A 579 -4.71 -34.80 -0.40
CA PRO A 579 -6.07 -35.33 -0.32
C PRO A 579 -7.11 -34.25 -0.67
N GLN A 580 -7.96 -34.49 -1.67
CA GLN A 580 -8.92 -33.50 -2.17
C GLN A 580 -10.19 -33.35 -1.30
N ASP A 581 -10.46 -34.30 -0.40
CA ASP A 581 -11.74 -34.41 0.33
C ASP A 581 -11.84 -33.59 1.63
N HIS A 582 -10.78 -32.89 2.02
CA HIS A 582 -10.69 -32.14 3.28
C HIS A 582 -10.81 -30.64 3.02
N LEU A 583 -11.63 -29.94 3.81
CA LEU A 583 -11.81 -28.49 3.74
C LEU A 583 -11.60 -27.83 5.11
N LEU A 584 -10.75 -26.81 5.13
CA LEU A 584 -10.64 -25.86 6.24
C LEU A 584 -11.28 -24.54 5.82
N THR A 585 -12.37 -24.15 6.46
CA THR A 585 -12.95 -22.81 6.30
C THR A 585 -12.50 -21.91 7.44
N ILE A 586 -12.09 -20.69 7.09
CA ILE A 586 -11.69 -19.66 8.05
C ILE A 586 -12.56 -18.44 7.81
N VAL A 587 -13.36 -18.10 8.82
CA VAL A 587 -14.28 -16.95 8.84
C VAL A 587 -13.71 -15.88 9.78
N PRO A 588 -13.38 -14.67 9.29
CA PRO A 588 -12.81 -13.62 10.12
C PRO A 588 -13.83 -13.08 11.15
N PRO A 589 -13.36 -12.55 12.28
CA PRO A 589 -14.16 -11.77 13.21
C PRO A 589 -14.14 -10.27 12.86
N GLN A 590 -15.24 -9.62 13.20
CA GLN A 590 -15.75 -8.36 12.65
C GLN A 590 -14.92 -7.10 12.91
N GLY A 591 -15.08 -6.14 11.99
CA GLY A 591 -14.97 -4.69 12.24
C GLY A 591 -16.34 -4.09 12.60
N SER A 592 -16.36 -2.91 13.22
CA SER A 592 -17.44 -2.37 14.05
C SER A 592 -18.71 -1.84 13.35
N ASN A 593 -19.15 -2.37 12.20
CA ASN A 593 -20.47 -2.08 11.64
C ASN A 593 -20.97 -3.24 10.77
N GLU A 594 -22.24 -3.60 10.96
CA GLU A 594 -23.09 -4.50 10.14
C GLU A 594 -23.15 -5.98 10.53
N GLU A 595 -24.21 -6.36 11.26
CA GLU A 595 -24.69 -7.75 11.41
C GLU A 595 -25.00 -8.43 10.06
N LYS A 596 -25.25 -7.65 9.00
CA LYS A 596 -25.68 -8.12 7.67
C LYS A 596 -24.60 -8.87 6.90
N ASP A 597 -23.34 -8.45 7.00
CA ASP A 597 -22.22 -9.07 6.26
C ASP A 597 -21.77 -10.40 6.87
N ASN A 598 -22.04 -10.58 8.18
CA ASN A 598 -21.70 -11.81 8.90
C ASN A 598 -22.52 -13.00 8.40
N ASN A 599 -23.84 -12.81 8.30
CA ASN A 599 -24.71 -13.86 7.79
C ASN A 599 -24.32 -14.26 6.37
N LEU A 600 -23.90 -13.32 5.52
CA LEU A 600 -23.52 -13.59 4.14
C LEU A 600 -22.22 -14.41 4.04
N THR A 601 -21.18 -14.05 4.81
CA THR A 601 -19.92 -14.79 4.84
C THR A 601 -20.07 -16.18 5.46
N GLU A 602 -20.92 -16.32 6.49
CA GLU A 602 -21.26 -17.62 7.06
C GLU A 602 -22.05 -18.49 6.09
N LEU A 603 -23.06 -17.92 5.41
CA LEU A 603 -23.82 -18.61 4.35
C LEU A 603 -22.89 -19.15 3.25
N GLU A 604 -21.88 -18.38 2.84
CA GLU A 604 -20.85 -18.83 1.88
C GLU A 604 -20.14 -20.10 2.37
N THR A 605 -19.64 -20.08 3.61
CA THR A 605 -18.90 -21.22 4.16
C THR A 605 -19.77 -22.45 4.36
N LEU A 606 -21.03 -22.28 4.79
CA LEU A 606 -21.99 -23.37 4.94
C LEU A 606 -22.34 -24.01 3.59
N ALA A 607 -22.54 -23.20 2.55
CA ALA A 607 -22.82 -23.67 1.20
C ALA A 607 -21.66 -24.52 0.64
N ILE A 608 -20.42 -24.05 0.83
CA ILE A 608 -19.21 -24.74 0.35
C ILE A 608 -18.98 -26.04 1.14
N ALA A 609 -19.10 -26.00 2.47
CA ALA A 609 -18.82 -27.13 3.35
C ALA A 609 -19.61 -28.40 2.98
N ARG A 610 -20.81 -28.25 2.43
CA ARG A 610 -21.66 -29.36 1.96
C ARG A 610 -21.00 -30.24 0.90
N SER A 611 -20.10 -29.69 0.10
CA SER A 611 -19.44 -30.43 -0.97
C SER A 611 -18.35 -31.38 -0.43
N TYR A 612 -17.96 -31.25 0.84
CA TYR A 612 -16.83 -31.95 1.44
C TYR A 612 -17.26 -32.96 2.52
N ARG A 613 -16.57 -34.10 2.60
CA ARG A 613 -16.83 -35.13 3.62
C ARG A 613 -16.21 -34.79 4.98
N GLN A 614 -15.03 -34.16 4.97
CA GLN A 614 -14.33 -33.73 6.18
C GLN A 614 -14.16 -32.21 6.12
N HIS A 615 -14.78 -31.51 7.07
CA HIS A 615 -14.78 -30.06 7.11
C HIS A 615 -14.48 -29.57 8.54
N ILE A 616 -13.54 -28.63 8.65
CA ILE A 616 -13.24 -27.90 9.88
C ILE A 616 -13.58 -26.43 9.63
N GLN A 617 -14.43 -25.85 10.46
CA GLN A 617 -14.75 -24.42 10.43
C GLN A 617 -14.14 -23.72 11.64
N LEU A 618 -13.42 -22.64 11.38
CA LEU A 618 -12.92 -21.72 12.41
C LEU A 618 -13.55 -20.35 12.21
N GLY A 619 -14.18 -19.80 13.25
CA GLY A 619 -14.79 -18.48 13.21
C GLY A 619 -15.00 -17.83 14.58
N GLY A 620 -15.38 -16.55 14.59
CA GLY A 620 -15.74 -15.80 15.78
C GLY A 620 -14.60 -15.70 16.82
N LEU A 621 -14.95 -15.80 18.11
CA LEU A 621 -14.00 -15.71 19.23
C LEU A 621 -12.96 -16.84 19.27
N GLN A 622 -13.19 -17.93 18.52
CA GLN A 622 -12.25 -19.06 18.44
C GLN A 622 -11.11 -18.81 17.44
N LEU A 623 -11.17 -17.72 16.65
CA LEU A 623 -10.17 -17.41 15.64
C LEU A 623 -8.95 -16.68 16.23
N THR A 624 -8.13 -17.41 16.99
CA THR A 624 -6.85 -16.93 17.52
C THR A 624 -5.68 -17.44 16.67
N GLN A 625 -4.54 -16.77 16.72
CA GLN A 625 -3.32 -17.23 16.02
C GLN A 625 -2.99 -18.70 16.35
N LYS A 626 -3.15 -19.09 17.62
CA LYS A 626 -2.87 -20.45 18.10
C LYS A 626 -3.80 -21.51 17.48
N THR A 627 -5.10 -21.21 17.40
CA THR A 627 -6.09 -22.17 16.88
C THR A 627 -5.98 -22.34 15.38
N VAL A 628 -5.73 -21.25 14.65
CA VAL A 628 -5.46 -21.29 13.20
C VAL A 628 -4.19 -22.08 12.90
N LEU A 629 -3.08 -21.81 13.60
CA LEU A 629 -1.83 -22.57 13.44
C LEU A 629 -2.00 -24.06 13.77
N ALA A 630 -2.82 -24.39 14.77
CA ALA A 630 -3.10 -25.79 15.13
C ALA A 630 -3.92 -26.49 14.03
N ALA A 631 -4.94 -25.83 13.49
CA ALA A 631 -5.74 -26.39 12.40
C ALA A 631 -4.92 -26.55 11.12
N LEU A 632 -4.07 -25.58 10.76
CA LEU A 632 -3.22 -25.64 9.57
C LEU A 632 -2.19 -26.80 9.62
N LYS A 633 -1.75 -27.21 10.80
CA LYS A 633 -0.84 -28.36 10.97
C LYS A 633 -1.51 -29.72 10.83
N VAL A 634 -2.81 -29.79 11.10
CA VAL A 634 -3.58 -31.05 11.13
C VAL A 634 -4.37 -31.24 9.83
N SER A 635 -4.79 -30.14 9.21
CA SER A 635 -5.52 -30.17 7.95
C SER A 635 -4.57 -30.26 6.75
N GLY A 636 -5.11 -30.81 5.67
CA GLY A 636 -4.55 -30.83 4.32
C GLY A 636 -5.74 -30.71 3.35
N GLY A 637 -5.48 -30.61 2.05
CA GLY A 637 -6.54 -30.47 1.05
C GLY A 637 -6.83 -29.03 0.67
N SER A 638 -8.06 -28.54 0.90
CA SER A 638 -8.49 -27.20 0.48
C SER A 638 -8.69 -26.25 1.65
N ILE A 639 -8.32 -24.97 1.47
CA ILE A 639 -8.61 -23.89 2.42
C ILE A 639 -9.55 -22.89 1.74
N HIS A 640 -10.61 -22.47 2.45
CA HIS A 640 -11.45 -21.34 2.03
C HIS A 640 -11.43 -20.26 3.09
N PHE A 641 -10.80 -19.13 2.76
CA PHE A 641 -10.66 -17.96 3.62
C PHE A 641 -11.59 -16.86 3.11
N THR A 642 -12.67 -16.60 3.85
CA THR A 642 -13.61 -15.49 3.59
C THR A 642 -13.13 -14.19 4.23
N GLY A 643 -11.91 -14.21 4.78
CA GLY A 643 -11.37 -13.14 5.59
C GLY A 643 -10.73 -11.99 4.84
N VAL A 644 -10.54 -10.92 5.59
CA VAL A 644 -9.81 -9.76 5.13
C VAL A 644 -8.32 -10.04 5.23
N THR A 645 -7.61 -9.78 4.13
CA THR A 645 -6.16 -9.62 4.15
C THR A 645 -5.85 -8.14 4.43
N ALA A 646 -5.19 -7.85 5.55
CA ALA A 646 -4.76 -6.48 5.87
C ALA A 646 -3.24 -6.36 5.79
N THR A 647 -2.80 -5.14 5.50
CA THR A 647 -1.39 -4.74 5.64
C THR A 647 -1.20 -4.15 7.03
N ASN A 648 -0.28 -4.72 7.83
CA ASN A 648 -0.05 -4.26 9.20
C ASN A 648 0.25 -2.75 9.26
N ARG A 649 -0.47 -2.01 10.12
CA ARG A 649 -0.46 -0.53 10.17
C ARG A 649 0.67 0.07 11.00
N SER A 650 1.40 -0.72 11.80
CA SER A 650 2.26 -0.16 12.84
C SER A 650 3.70 0.13 12.41
N THR A 651 4.28 -0.55 11.41
CA THR A 651 5.65 -0.25 10.92
C THR A 651 5.93 -0.67 9.47
N LEU A 652 5.40 -1.80 8.99
CA LEU A 652 5.53 -2.28 7.60
C LEU A 652 4.22 -2.94 7.12
N PRO A 653 3.73 -2.64 5.90
CA PRO A 653 2.50 -3.20 5.35
C PRO A 653 2.71 -4.64 4.86
N LEU A 654 3.10 -5.56 5.75
CA LEU A 654 3.14 -6.97 5.39
C LEU A 654 1.73 -7.51 5.30
N PRO A 655 1.40 -8.31 4.26
CA PRO A 655 0.10 -8.91 4.16
C PRO A 655 -0.04 -9.96 5.28
N ALA A 656 -1.15 -9.89 5.98
CA ALA A 656 -1.46 -10.78 7.08
C ALA A 656 -2.94 -11.16 7.04
N TRP A 657 -3.26 -12.37 7.50
CA TRP A 657 -4.65 -12.72 7.77
C TRP A 657 -5.07 -12.05 9.08
N VAL A 658 -6.13 -11.25 9.01
CA VAL A 658 -6.70 -10.61 10.20
C VAL A 658 -7.50 -11.64 10.98
N LEU A 659 -7.18 -11.76 12.28
CA LEU A 659 -7.79 -12.70 13.21
C LEU A 659 -8.56 -11.97 14.33
N ALA A 660 -9.12 -12.72 15.28
CA ALA A 660 -9.87 -12.17 16.42
C ALA A 660 -9.03 -11.25 17.29
N ASN A 661 -9.71 -10.26 17.88
CA ASN A 661 -9.16 -9.38 18.91
C ASN A 661 -7.90 -8.61 18.45
N GLY A 662 -7.82 -8.27 17.15
CA GLY A 662 -6.68 -7.56 16.58
C GLY A 662 -5.42 -8.40 16.39
N GLN A 663 -5.50 -9.73 16.57
CA GLN A 663 -4.41 -10.64 16.21
C GLN A 663 -4.26 -10.73 14.69
N GLN A 664 -3.05 -11.06 14.23
CA GLN A 664 -2.73 -11.21 12.82
C GLN A 664 -1.85 -12.44 12.64
N LEU A 665 -2.09 -13.19 11.56
CA LEU A 665 -1.16 -14.23 11.10
C LEU A 665 -0.21 -13.60 10.09
N THR A 666 1.04 -13.41 10.48
CA THR A 666 2.03 -12.70 9.68
C THR A 666 2.71 -13.63 8.65
N LEU A 667 3.36 -13.06 7.63
CA LEU A 667 4.16 -13.84 6.67
C LEU A 667 5.20 -14.75 7.36
N LYS A 668 5.83 -14.29 8.46
CA LYS A 668 6.78 -15.10 9.22
C LYS A 668 6.14 -16.35 9.81
N ASP A 669 4.90 -16.25 10.26
CA ASP A 669 4.16 -17.39 10.79
C ASP A 669 3.79 -18.38 9.69
N LEU A 670 3.44 -17.88 8.49
CA LEU A 670 3.14 -18.70 7.32
C LEU A 670 4.36 -19.46 6.81
N PHE A 671 5.54 -18.81 6.76
CA PHE A 671 6.80 -19.44 6.34
C PHE A 671 7.27 -20.57 7.27
N ALA A 672 6.78 -20.62 8.51
CA ALA A 672 7.12 -21.67 9.47
C ALA A 672 6.26 -22.95 9.33
N LEU A 673 5.30 -22.98 8.40
CA LEU A 673 4.38 -24.10 8.19
C LEU A 673 4.73 -24.90 6.93
N ASP A 674 4.35 -26.18 6.93
CA ASP A 674 4.40 -27.03 5.73
C ASP A 674 3.09 -26.87 4.95
N TRP A 675 3.21 -26.43 3.70
CA TRP A 675 2.08 -26.17 2.81
C TRP A 675 1.92 -27.20 1.70
N GLN A 676 2.82 -28.17 1.59
CA GLN A 676 2.80 -29.18 0.52
C GLN A 676 1.57 -30.09 0.57
N SER A 677 0.87 -30.13 1.71
CA SER A 677 -0.36 -30.90 1.90
C SER A 677 -1.62 -30.22 1.37
N TYR A 678 -1.54 -28.98 0.85
CA TYR A 678 -2.69 -28.21 0.37
C TYR A 678 -2.73 -28.11 -1.16
N ALA A 679 -3.85 -28.57 -1.73
CA ALA A 679 -4.16 -28.47 -3.16
C ALA A 679 -4.57 -27.06 -3.56
N THR A 680 -5.52 -26.47 -2.83
CA THR A 680 -6.17 -25.23 -3.23
C THR A 680 -6.38 -24.31 -2.03
N VAL A 681 -5.98 -23.05 -2.16
CA VAL A 681 -6.30 -22.00 -1.18
C VAL A 681 -7.16 -20.94 -1.87
N CYS A 682 -8.40 -20.78 -1.42
CA CYS A 682 -9.34 -19.78 -1.90
C CYS A 682 -9.37 -18.57 -0.96
N LEU A 683 -9.08 -17.39 -1.49
CA LEU A 683 -9.12 -16.10 -0.81
C LEU A 683 -10.29 -15.29 -1.40
N SER A 684 -11.50 -15.44 -0.85
CA SER A 684 -12.71 -14.81 -1.42
C SER A 684 -13.02 -13.42 -0.85
N GLY A 685 -12.50 -13.09 0.34
CA GLY A 685 -12.82 -11.88 1.09
C GLY A 685 -12.34 -10.55 0.49
N GLY A 686 -11.48 -10.59 -0.53
CA GLY A 686 -10.94 -9.39 -1.20
C GLY A 686 -9.95 -8.57 -0.36
N PRO A 687 -9.12 -7.72 -1.01
CA PRO A 687 -8.16 -6.89 -0.30
C PRO A 687 -8.83 -5.66 0.35
N GLN A 688 -8.63 -5.43 1.66
CA GLN A 688 -9.12 -4.21 2.33
C GLN A 688 -8.34 -2.94 1.96
N ASN A 689 -7.08 -3.07 1.59
CA ASN A 689 -6.22 -1.95 1.19
C ASN A 689 -5.80 -2.14 -0.26
N LEU A 690 -6.44 -1.39 -1.16
CA LEU A 690 -6.09 -1.31 -2.58
C LEU A 690 -4.85 -0.43 -2.85
N LYS A 691 -4.14 0.04 -1.81
CA LYS A 691 -2.84 0.69 -2.05
C LYS A 691 -1.89 -0.40 -2.55
N PRO A 692 -1.32 -0.26 -3.77
CA PRO A 692 -0.41 -1.25 -4.30
C PRO A 692 0.72 -1.45 -3.29
N LEU A 693 0.99 -2.70 -2.95
CA LEU A 693 2.15 -3.02 -2.14
C LEU A 693 3.39 -2.48 -2.88
N PRO A 694 4.37 -1.91 -2.16
CA PRO A 694 5.70 -1.67 -2.72
C PRO A 694 6.17 -2.94 -3.45
N GLY A 695 6.75 -2.81 -4.65
CA GLY A 695 7.06 -3.94 -5.53
C GLY A 695 7.87 -5.03 -4.80
N SER A 696 8.76 -4.59 -3.91
CA SER A 696 9.62 -5.45 -3.11
C SER A 696 8.91 -6.34 -2.07
N ILE A 697 7.59 -6.20 -1.83
CA ILE A 697 6.83 -7.05 -0.90
C ILE A 697 6.05 -8.12 -1.68
N PRO A 698 6.29 -9.43 -1.44
CA PRO A 698 5.52 -10.49 -2.04
C PRO A 698 4.08 -10.48 -1.49
N ASP A 699 3.11 -10.74 -2.35
CA ASP A 699 1.72 -10.92 -1.93
C ASP A 699 1.51 -12.32 -1.33
N LEU A 700 0.35 -12.52 -0.69
CA LEU A 700 0.02 -13.82 -0.09
C LEU A 700 -0.03 -14.93 -1.13
N GLU A 701 -0.50 -14.63 -2.33
CA GLU A 701 -0.54 -15.56 -3.47
C GLU A 701 0.87 -16.08 -3.80
N THR A 702 1.83 -15.19 -4.02
CA THR A 702 3.23 -15.56 -4.31
C THR A 702 3.85 -16.32 -3.14
N CYS A 703 3.62 -15.89 -1.90
CA CYS A 703 4.13 -16.57 -0.72
C CYS A 703 3.59 -18.01 -0.61
N LEU A 704 2.27 -18.20 -0.73
CA LEU A 704 1.64 -19.52 -0.63
C LEU A 704 2.12 -20.47 -1.73
N LEU A 705 2.18 -20.00 -2.98
CA LEU A 705 2.70 -20.80 -4.09
C LEU A 705 4.17 -21.16 -3.89
N SER A 706 4.99 -20.22 -3.41
CA SER A 706 6.41 -20.48 -3.12
C SER A 706 6.63 -21.52 -2.02
N LEU A 707 5.66 -21.69 -1.12
CA LEU A 707 5.68 -22.68 -0.05
C LEU A 707 5.17 -24.06 -0.49
N GLY A 708 4.69 -24.18 -1.72
CA GLY A 708 4.26 -25.44 -2.32
C GLY A 708 2.76 -25.68 -2.37
N VAL A 709 1.92 -24.66 -2.09
CA VAL A 709 0.48 -24.74 -2.37
C VAL A 709 0.29 -24.90 -3.87
N GLN A 710 -0.49 -25.90 -4.31
CA GLN A 710 -0.61 -26.16 -5.76
C GLN A 710 -1.38 -25.07 -6.50
N HIS A 711 -2.49 -24.57 -5.95
CA HIS A 711 -3.29 -23.52 -6.57
C HIS A 711 -3.79 -22.50 -5.54
N VAL A 712 -3.79 -21.23 -5.91
CA VAL A 712 -4.36 -20.14 -5.14
C VAL A 712 -5.40 -19.43 -5.99
N LEU A 713 -6.63 -19.39 -5.50
CA LEU A 713 -7.73 -18.60 -6.07
C LEU A 713 -7.86 -17.32 -5.26
N ASN A 714 -7.86 -16.17 -5.94
CA ASN A 714 -7.84 -14.86 -5.29
C ASN A 714 -8.88 -13.91 -5.93
N SER A 715 -9.37 -12.93 -5.18
CA SER A 715 -10.18 -11.83 -5.67
C SER A 715 -9.39 -10.51 -5.72
N LEU A 716 -9.37 -9.86 -6.88
CA LEU A 716 -8.63 -8.61 -7.12
C LEU A 716 -9.27 -7.39 -6.46
N TRP A 717 -10.59 -7.42 -6.26
CA TRP A 717 -11.38 -6.40 -5.57
C TRP A 717 -12.54 -7.04 -4.82
N GLU A 718 -13.20 -6.25 -3.99
CA GLU A 718 -14.43 -6.67 -3.33
C GLU A 718 -15.57 -6.76 -4.34
N VAL A 719 -15.98 -7.99 -4.64
CA VAL A 719 -17.08 -8.31 -5.56
C VAL A 719 -18.37 -8.45 -4.77
N ASN A 720 -19.50 -8.07 -5.38
CA ASN A 720 -20.83 -8.22 -4.79
C ASN A 720 -21.05 -9.61 -4.14
N HIS A 721 -21.52 -9.62 -2.90
CA HIS A 721 -21.67 -10.83 -2.10
C HIS A 721 -22.55 -11.91 -2.76
N CYS A 722 -23.63 -11.53 -3.45
CA CYS A 722 -24.51 -12.51 -4.09
C CYS A 722 -23.76 -13.27 -5.20
N SER A 723 -23.11 -12.54 -6.11
CA SER A 723 -22.31 -13.14 -7.18
C SER A 723 -21.13 -13.96 -6.64
N ARG A 724 -20.46 -13.48 -5.58
CA ARG A 724 -19.33 -14.17 -4.94
C ARG A 724 -19.74 -15.51 -4.35
N ILE A 725 -20.81 -15.55 -3.56
CA ILE A 725 -21.29 -16.78 -2.91
C ILE A 725 -21.66 -17.83 -3.95
N MET A 726 -22.40 -17.42 -4.98
CA MET A 726 -22.79 -18.30 -6.08
C MET A 726 -21.58 -18.84 -6.83
N LEU A 727 -20.63 -17.97 -7.18
CA LEU A 727 -19.42 -18.35 -7.90
C LEU A 727 -18.56 -19.31 -7.07
N MET A 728 -18.23 -18.97 -5.82
CA MET A 728 -17.35 -19.79 -4.98
C MET A 728 -17.97 -21.16 -4.68
N THR A 729 -19.27 -21.19 -4.40
CA THR A 729 -20.00 -22.46 -4.19
C THR A 729 -19.93 -23.33 -5.45
N GLN A 730 -20.13 -22.73 -6.63
CA GLN A 730 -20.04 -23.46 -7.90
C GLN A 730 -18.62 -23.93 -8.20
N VAL A 731 -17.59 -23.14 -7.91
CA VAL A 731 -16.18 -23.54 -8.05
C VAL A 731 -15.88 -24.75 -7.20
N HIS A 732 -16.22 -24.72 -5.91
CA HIS A 732 -16.01 -25.86 -5.01
C HIS A 732 -16.80 -27.11 -5.42
N HIS A 733 -18.01 -26.94 -5.95
CA HIS A 733 -18.78 -28.05 -6.49
C HIS A 733 -18.09 -28.71 -7.70
N LEU A 734 -17.61 -27.90 -8.65
CA LEU A 734 -16.91 -28.38 -9.86
C LEU A 734 -15.52 -28.94 -9.55
N LEU A 735 -14.83 -28.42 -8.53
CA LEU A 735 -13.56 -28.95 -8.02
C LEU A 735 -13.68 -30.42 -7.63
N HIS A 736 -14.76 -30.82 -6.95
CA HIS A 736 -15.00 -32.21 -6.59
C HIS A 736 -15.34 -33.11 -7.78
N GLN A 737 -15.91 -32.57 -8.86
CA GLN A 737 -16.29 -33.35 -10.03
C GLN A 737 -15.11 -33.60 -10.97
N ASN A 738 -14.33 -32.55 -11.24
CA ASN A 738 -13.32 -32.54 -12.31
C ASN A 738 -11.88 -32.46 -11.78
N GLY A 739 -11.67 -32.21 -10.48
CA GLY A 739 -10.36 -32.18 -9.83
C GLY A 739 -9.43 -31.02 -10.23
N ASN A 740 -9.80 -30.20 -11.20
CA ASN A 740 -8.98 -29.13 -11.77
C ASN A 740 -9.52 -27.73 -11.41
N PRO A 741 -8.81 -26.97 -10.57
CA PRO A 741 -9.21 -25.63 -10.15
C PRO A 741 -9.34 -24.59 -11.27
N VAL A 742 -8.49 -24.65 -12.29
CA VAL A 742 -8.48 -23.67 -13.39
C VAL A 742 -9.75 -23.84 -14.24
N HIS A 743 -10.10 -25.09 -14.55
CA HIS A 743 -11.32 -25.40 -15.29
C HIS A 743 -12.58 -25.12 -14.46
N ALA A 744 -12.57 -25.45 -13.17
CA ALA A 744 -13.68 -25.18 -12.25
C ALA A 744 -14.00 -23.68 -12.19
N LEU A 745 -12.97 -22.82 -12.06
CA LEU A 745 -13.17 -21.37 -12.06
C LEU A 745 -13.78 -20.89 -13.38
N ARG A 746 -13.21 -21.29 -14.52
CA ARG A 746 -13.72 -20.82 -15.83
C ARG A 746 -15.16 -21.26 -16.08
N GLN A 747 -15.48 -22.53 -15.80
CA GLN A 747 -16.85 -23.04 -15.94
C GLN A 747 -17.83 -22.30 -15.02
N ALA A 748 -17.43 -22.01 -13.78
CA ALA A 748 -18.25 -21.24 -12.85
C ALA A 748 -18.45 -19.79 -13.33
N GLN A 749 -17.43 -19.14 -13.88
CA GLN A 749 -17.53 -17.78 -14.45
C GLN A 749 -18.48 -17.75 -15.66
N HIS A 750 -18.34 -18.71 -16.59
CA HIS A 750 -19.23 -18.84 -17.74
C HIS A 750 -20.67 -19.13 -17.33
N TRP A 751 -20.88 -20.01 -16.34
CA TRP A 751 -22.19 -20.28 -15.77
C TRP A 751 -22.83 -19.02 -15.17
N LEU A 752 -22.10 -18.28 -14.34
CA LEU A 752 -22.60 -17.08 -13.68
C LEU A 752 -22.97 -15.99 -14.70
N ARG A 753 -22.13 -15.80 -15.74
CA ARG A 753 -22.37 -14.84 -16.81
C ARG A 753 -23.68 -15.08 -17.57
N ASN A 754 -24.03 -16.35 -17.75
CA ASN A 754 -25.21 -16.78 -18.52
C ASN A 754 -26.43 -17.08 -17.63
N LEU A 755 -26.33 -16.84 -16.32
CA LEU A 755 -27.39 -17.13 -15.38
C LEU A 755 -28.47 -16.04 -15.43
N THR A 756 -29.70 -16.41 -15.80
CA THR A 756 -30.84 -15.47 -15.80
C THR A 756 -31.39 -15.26 -14.39
N TYR A 757 -32.12 -14.16 -14.17
CA TYR A 757 -32.80 -13.90 -12.89
C TYR A 757 -33.64 -15.09 -12.41
N ARG A 758 -34.41 -15.74 -13.32
CA ARG A 758 -35.21 -16.93 -12.99
C ARG A 758 -34.37 -18.04 -12.36
N HIS A 759 -33.24 -18.36 -12.99
CA HIS A 759 -32.36 -19.44 -12.52
C HIS A 759 -31.58 -19.03 -11.26
N ALA A 760 -31.18 -17.76 -11.15
CA ALA A 760 -30.51 -17.25 -9.96
C ALA A 760 -31.42 -17.32 -8.71
N ILE A 761 -32.69 -16.91 -8.83
CA ILE A 761 -33.68 -17.01 -7.76
C ILE A 761 -33.90 -18.49 -7.38
N GLN A 762 -34.08 -19.37 -8.37
CA GLN A 762 -34.26 -20.80 -8.12
C GLN A 762 -33.05 -21.42 -7.39
N TRP A 763 -31.83 -20.98 -7.71
CA TRP A 763 -30.61 -21.42 -7.05
C TRP A 763 -30.62 -21.04 -5.56
N TRP A 764 -30.96 -19.79 -5.23
CA TRP A 764 -31.05 -19.32 -3.83
C TRP A 764 -32.13 -20.04 -3.03
N ILE A 765 -33.31 -20.26 -3.62
CA ILE A 765 -34.39 -21.06 -3.00
C ILE A 765 -33.90 -22.48 -2.71
N THR A 766 -33.22 -23.10 -3.69
CA THR A 766 -32.67 -24.45 -3.52
C THR A 766 -31.64 -24.47 -2.41
N LEU A 767 -30.73 -23.48 -2.35
CA LEU A 767 -29.74 -23.38 -1.30
C LEU A 767 -30.41 -23.28 0.08
N GLY A 768 -31.39 -22.38 0.24
CA GLY A 768 -32.11 -22.18 1.51
C GLY A 768 -32.86 -23.43 2.00
N ASN A 769 -33.43 -24.22 1.08
CA ASN A 769 -34.10 -25.48 1.43
C ASN A 769 -33.13 -26.60 1.83
N THR A 770 -31.87 -26.47 1.45
CA THR A 770 -30.86 -27.52 1.65
C THR A 770 -29.96 -27.31 2.86
N LEU A 771 -29.92 -26.10 3.41
CA LEU A 771 -29.08 -25.73 4.54
C LEU A 771 -29.88 -25.65 5.85
N GLU A 772 -29.27 -26.09 6.95
CA GLU A 772 -29.80 -25.86 8.29
C GLU A 772 -29.44 -24.44 8.74
N LEU A 773 -30.32 -23.48 8.43
CA LEU A 773 -30.11 -22.06 8.69
C LEU A 773 -30.79 -21.59 9.99
N ASP A 774 -30.14 -20.68 10.70
CA ASP A 774 -30.75 -19.95 11.81
C ASP A 774 -31.76 -18.88 11.33
N SER A 775 -32.46 -18.23 12.27
CA SER A 775 -33.47 -17.22 11.92
C SER A 775 -32.87 -15.97 11.25
N SER A 776 -31.63 -15.61 11.56
CA SER A 776 -30.93 -14.44 11.02
C SER A 776 -30.50 -14.68 9.56
N GLN A 777 -29.94 -15.86 9.31
CA GLN A 777 -29.53 -16.34 7.99
C GLN A 777 -30.72 -16.54 7.06
N LYS A 778 -31.84 -17.07 7.56
CA LYS A 778 -33.11 -17.17 6.79
C LYS A 778 -33.62 -15.82 6.33
N ASN A 779 -33.71 -14.84 7.25
CA ASN A 779 -34.12 -13.48 6.91
C ASN A 779 -33.20 -12.84 5.87
N THR A 780 -31.90 -13.13 5.93
CA THR A 780 -30.91 -12.62 4.97
C THR A 780 -31.16 -13.20 3.58
N LEU A 781 -31.44 -14.51 3.48
CA LEU A 781 -31.75 -15.19 2.23
C LEU A 781 -33.06 -14.69 1.62
N GLU A 782 -34.12 -14.54 2.43
CA GLU A 782 -35.41 -13.99 2.00
C GLU A 782 -35.26 -12.57 1.44
N ARG A 783 -34.39 -11.74 2.02
CA ARG A 783 -34.09 -10.40 1.52
C ARG A 783 -33.41 -10.45 0.15
N ILE A 784 -32.38 -11.28 -0.03
CA ILE A 784 -31.69 -11.44 -1.32
C ILE A 784 -32.67 -11.92 -2.39
N GLU A 785 -33.54 -12.87 -2.04
CA GLU A 785 -34.58 -13.36 -2.94
C GLU A 785 -35.53 -12.23 -3.36
N ALA A 786 -36.03 -11.44 -2.41
CA ALA A 786 -36.92 -10.33 -2.69
C ALA A 786 -36.25 -9.24 -3.55
N GLU A 787 -34.97 -8.93 -3.32
CA GLU A 787 -34.20 -7.98 -4.12
C GLU A 787 -34.02 -8.47 -5.57
N LEU A 788 -33.68 -9.75 -5.76
CA LEU A 788 -33.56 -10.36 -7.09
C LEU A 788 -34.92 -10.41 -7.80
N GLN A 789 -36.00 -10.71 -7.08
CA GLN A 789 -37.36 -10.72 -7.64
C GLN A 789 -37.80 -9.32 -8.08
N ALA A 790 -37.54 -8.29 -7.28
CA ALA A 790 -37.84 -6.90 -7.63
C ALA A 790 -37.07 -6.47 -8.89
N ALA A 791 -35.76 -6.73 -8.94
CA ALA A 791 -34.93 -6.43 -10.12
C ALA A 791 -35.40 -7.20 -11.37
N ALA A 792 -35.84 -8.45 -11.21
CA ALA A 792 -36.39 -9.26 -12.30
C ALA A 792 -37.73 -8.74 -12.83
N GLN A 793 -38.56 -8.09 -11.98
CA GLN A 793 -39.81 -7.46 -12.40
C GLN A 793 -39.56 -6.20 -13.24
N GLU A 794 -38.50 -5.44 -12.92
CA GLU A 794 -38.15 -4.22 -13.65
C GLU A 794 -37.47 -4.51 -15.00
N SER A 795 -36.54 -5.46 -15.03
CA SER A 795 -35.69 -5.73 -16.22
C SER A 795 -36.17 -6.91 -17.07
N GLY A 796 -36.99 -7.80 -16.53
CA GLY A 796 -37.41 -9.07 -17.15
C GLY A 796 -36.64 -10.28 -16.63
N GLN A 797 -37.33 -11.42 -16.49
CA GLN A 797 -36.80 -12.64 -15.85
C GLN A 797 -35.69 -13.36 -16.63
N ASP A 798 -35.61 -13.16 -17.94
CA ASP A 798 -34.64 -13.82 -18.81
C ASP A 798 -33.35 -12.99 -18.99
N VAL A 799 -33.23 -11.85 -18.31
CA VAL A 799 -32.00 -11.04 -18.28
C VAL A 799 -30.97 -11.70 -17.35
N CYS A 800 -29.69 -11.62 -17.73
CA CYS A 800 -28.55 -12.12 -16.95
C CYS A 800 -28.00 -11.04 -16.01
N PRO A 801 -28.36 -11.01 -14.71
CA PRO A 801 -27.92 -9.99 -13.75
C PRO A 801 -26.40 -9.86 -13.62
N PHE A 802 -25.69 -10.99 -13.73
CA PHE A 802 -24.26 -11.05 -13.48
C PHE A 802 -23.42 -11.12 -14.76
N SER A 803 -24.02 -10.74 -15.90
CA SER A 803 -23.32 -10.73 -17.20
C SER A 803 -22.17 -9.73 -17.25
N HIS A 804 -22.25 -8.62 -16.49
CA HIS A 804 -21.22 -7.58 -16.47
C HIS A 804 -19.89 -8.09 -15.85
N PRO A 805 -18.73 -7.79 -16.46
CA PRO A 805 -17.39 -8.25 -16.01
C PRO A 805 -17.09 -8.07 -14.52
N TRP A 806 -17.60 -7.00 -13.92
CA TRP A 806 -17.37 -6.67 -12.51
C TRP A 806 -17.68 -7.81 -11.53
N TYR A 807 -18.65 -8.68 -11.86
CA TYR A 807 -19.12 -9.76 -10.99
C TYR A 807 -18.24 -11.02 -11.02
N TRP A 808 -17.35 -11.16 -12.00
CA TRP A 808 -16.65 -12.43 -12.23
C TRP A 808 -15.19 -12.29 -12.68
N VAL A 809 -14.82 -11.21 -13.38
CA VAL A 809 -13.44 -10.96 -13.86
C VAL A 809 -12.46 -10.73 -12.70
N GLY A 810 -12.95 -10.28 -11.56
CA GLY A 810 -12.13 -10.04 -10.37
C GLY A 810 -11.53 -11.32 -9.77
N PHE A 811 -12.02 -12.50 -10.12
CA PHE A 811 -11.50 -13.76 -9.61
C PHE A 811 -10.42 -14.33 -10.52
N THR A 812 -9.23 -14.55 -9.96
CA THR A 812 -8.06 -15.06 -10.67
C THR A 812 -7.55 -16.33 -10.01
N ILE A 813 -6.89 -17.17 -10.81
CA ILE A 813 -6.26 -18.39 -10.32
C ILE A 813 -4.80 -18.47 -10.74
N SER A 814 -3.96 -18.86 -9.78
CA SER A 814 -2.52 -18.98 -9.95
C SER A 814 -2.03 -20.30 -9.39
N GLY A 815 -0.98 -20.88 -10.00
CA GLY A 815 -0.35 -22.09 -9.49
C GLY A 815 -0.01 -23.12 -10.56
N ASN A 816 -0.18 -24.40 -10.21
CA ASN A 816 0.23 -25.55 -11.01
C ASN A 816 -0.66 -25.72 -12.26
N PHE A 817 -0.18 -26.55 -13.18
CA PHE A 817 -0.81 -26.75 -14.48
C PHE A 817 -1.38 -28.15 -14.56
N PRO A 818 -2.61 -28.31 -15.05
CA PRO A 818 -3.19 -29.63 -15.22
C PRO A 818 -2.42 -30.43 -16.28
N GLU A 819 -2.29 -31.74 -16.07
CA GLU A 819 -2.10 -32.68 -17.17
C GLU A 819 -3.44 -32.81 -17.91
N MET A 820 -3.41 -32.84 -19.24
CA MET A 820 -4.64 -32.87 -20.05
C MET A 820 -5.55 -34.04 -19.64
N LEU A 821 -6.75 -33.71 -19.14
CA LEU A 821 -7.91 -34.57 -19.27
C LEU A 821 -8.60 -34.20 -20.58
N VAL A 822 -8.55 -35.14 -21.52
CA VAL A 822 -9.27 -35.09 -22.80
C VAL A 822 -10.73 -34.78 -22.53
N TRP A 823 -11.24 -33.73 -23.18
CA TRP A 823 -12.66 -33.38 -23.19
C TRP A 823 -13.50 -34.57 -23.68
N ASN A 824 -14.40 -35.07 -22.83
CA ASN A 824 -15.64 -35.65 -23.33
C ASN A 824 -16.72 -34.60 -23.05
N GLU A 825 -17.24 -33.99 -24.12
CA GLU A 825 -18.45 -33.18 -24.05
C GLU A 825 -19.58 -34.06 -23.49
N ALA A 826 -20.20 -33.63 -22.39
CA ALA A 826 -21.40 -34.23 -21.83
C ALA A 826 -22.39 -33.13 -21.46
#